data_AF-A0A9W8IGL5-F1
#
_entry.id   AF-A0A9W8IGL5-F1
#
_cell.length_a   1.000
_cell.length_b   1.000
_cell.length_c   1.000
_cell.angle_alpha   90.00
_cell.angle_beta   90.00
_cell.angle_gamma   90.00
#
_symmetry.space_group_name_H-M   'P 1'
#
loop_
_entity.id
_entity.type
_entity.pdbx_description
1 polymer ?
#
loop_
_entity_poly.entity_id
_entity_poly.type
_entity_poly.pdbx_seq_one_letter_code
_entity_poly.pdbx_strand_id
1 'polypeptide(L)'
;MATENGSVPVVACGSMNGKVSVIGLGVTDSSSACIEGTNVLRFTTQPSAITYLAWIPDSQRKDPSDECILAVGSSNGSLDIWGIKRDFSQATAMAQICERDWRPVTAHSVGKDMLTLAKLGQVILVDFSAGKPKVHKVALEVTQTIVACVIDETRGCVYVGSYGFEIIVIERRGTQWFNATDKGSPLRDNLKKTIVRSFTTKFNMLRLFLRGMSMSPNGRYLVFTVDDQVNWDIIRDGPEITRMHFHQLSDWSVNDSMRTLKRIIGGQYHGDLCYNLFDILNGESTETLANLADSIQNPKASIAAERKAPSFPIRELTYWLDGSKKTTELKERIMLELERDPLWRVSDYPNLSLAETRERAMKKVRRLADLATSRPLEETMVRMSIISVVDPGFWTRFGVHFGLFFGALQGQATPAQLAYWMEKGAFTMQGITGCFGMTELGHGSNVAGLETTATYDPNADEFDVHSPTLTATKWWIGGAAHTATHCAVYAQLIVNGKRYGTKTFVVQLRDTKTFELMPGVNIGDLGKKMGRDQIDNGWIRFTHVRIPRSHMLMKHTKVLRSGEVIEPPLAQLAYGALIQGRVSMVSDSANVAKRALTIATRYASVRRQFSDGTPGAPETKLIDYPIHQHRLLPLMAQTFAMVFAAREMTASYQQLMSQLNELGDSKGAEVDNAIKNLKETHATSAGLKAFCTWMCLNIIDQCRQSLGGHGYSAYTGLSQAYSDFAVHCTWEGDNTILTLQCGRYLVATALDARRGQPLPANLAYLKSALSSDGKELKVKPCVGESADIAGSLDTLKAAWSSVAANAIVNAVRDFEAGLAKGLSKDNAYEFSSASRLHAARMHTYTYLLHRFAAQVEQSPQALRPTLTLLAQLFGAHSAINHSGEFLQSGFYSGAQIETLKAFVNDACARIRPDAVPLTDAFGYTDYVINSPLGRYDGDVYEKYFELVTSLNPQKPIPYFDSLIRPLLERTNESQPGPELEIDQE
;
A
#
# COMPACT_ATOMS: atom_id res chain seq x y z
N MET A 1 -7.01 -27.41 39.33
CA MET A 1 -8.27 -27.15 40.06
C MET A 1 -9.37 -27.95 39.38
N ALA A 2 -10.12 -28.72 40.16
CA ALA A 2 -11.26 -29.51 39.71
C ALA A 2 -12.39 -28.63 39.19
N THR A 3 -13.13 -29.09 38.17
CA THR A 3 -14.48 -28.62 37.88
C THR A 3 -15.41 -29.83 37.69
N GLU A 4 -16.51 -29.80 38.42
CA GLU A 4 -17.42 -30.90 38.76
C GLU A 4 -18.45 -31.31 37.69
N ASN A 5 -18.37 -30.86 36.44
CA ASN A 5 -19.44 -31.14 35.46
C ASN A 5 -19.01 -32.17 34.41
N GLY A 6 -19.48 -33.40 34.61
CA GLY A 6 -19.34 -34.52 33.68
C GLY A 6 -19.73 -34.15 32.25
N SER A 7 -18.75 -34.21 31.35
CA SER A 7 -18.92 -34.07 29.91
C SER A 7 -18.55 -35.39 29.23
N VAL A 8 -19.43 -35.87 28.34
CA VAL A 8 -19.22 -37.06 27.52
C VAL A 8 -18.21 -36.74 26.41
N PRO A 9 -17.20 -37.60 26.16
CA PRO A 9 -16.40 -37.50 24.95
C PRO A 9 -17.17 -38.06 23.74
N VAL A 10 -17.50 -37.20 22.78
CA VAL A 10 -17.89 -37.65 21.44
C VAL A 10 -16.61 -37.93 20.66
N VAL A 11 -16.35 -39.21 20.33
CA VAL A 11 -15.25 -39.60 19.45
C VAL A 11 -15.80 -39.67 18.02
N ALA A 12 -15.42 -38.73 17.16
CA ALA A 12 -15.63 -38.82 15.72
C ALA A 12 -14.38 -39.42 15.05
N CYS A 13 -14.52 -40.60 14.44
CA CYS A 13 -13.47 -41.23 13.63
C CYS A 13 -13.92 -41.24 12.17
N GLY A 14 -13.10 -40.69 11.28
CA GLY A 14 -13.30 -40.73 9.82
C GLY A 14 -12.03 -41.19 9.10
N SER A 15 -12.20 -41.95 8.02
CA SER A 15 -11.14 -42.39 7.11
C SER A 15 -11.39 -41.80 5.72
N MET A 16 -10.40 -41.10 5.18
CA MET A 16 -10.17 -40.99 3.73
C MET A 16 -8.70 -41.35 3.49
N ASN A 17 -8.45 -42.30 2.59
CA ASN A 17 -7.11 -42.75 2.16
C ASN A 17 -6.25 -43.44 3.23
N GLY A 18 -6.85 -44.34 4.03
CA GLY A 18 -6.09 -45.34 4.78
C GLY A 18 -5.23 -44.83 5.94
N LYS A 19 -5.45 -43.59 6.41
CA LYS A 19 -4.93 -43.10 7.69
C LYS A 19 -6.09 -42.73 8.61
N VAL A 20 -6.12 -43.34 9.79
CA VAL A 20 -7.07 -43.01 10.87
C VAL A 20 -6.45 -41.90 11.71
N SER A 21 -7.17 -40.80 11.91
CA SER A 21 -6.81 -39.76 12.89
C SER A 21 -7.92 -39.65 13.93
N VAL A 22 -7.55 -39.86 15.20
CA VAL A 22 -8.42 -39.61 16.36
C VAL A 22 -8.10 -38.21 16.87
N ILE A 23 -9.05 -37.29 16.87
CA ILE A 23 -8.87 -35.95 17.48
C ILE A 23 -9.37 -36.02 18.93
N GLY A 24 -8.44 -36.07 19.88
CA GLY A 24 -8.71 -35.85 21.30
C GLY A 24 -8.38 -34.41 21.69
N LEU A 25 -9.31 -33.70 22.33
CA LEU A 25 -9.02 -32.43 23.02
C LEU A 25 -8.72 -32.74 24.49
N GLY A 26 -7.45 -32.64 24.90
CA GLY A 26 -7.01 -32.79 26.28
C GLY A 26 -5.52 -32.48 26.47
N VAL A 27 -5.23 -31.59 27.41
CA VAL A 27 -3.96 -30.89 27.68
C VAL A 27 -2.78 -31.85 27.97
N THR A 28 -1.63 -31.61 27.35
CA THR A 28 -0.34 -32.15 27.78
C THR A 28 0.33 -31.17 28.73
N ASP A 29 0.61 -31.60 29.95
CA ASP A 29 1.72 -31.08 30.74
C ASP A 29 2.62 -32.25 31.14
N SER A 30 3.93 -32.06 30.99
CA SER A 30 4.93 -33.12 30.99
C SER A 30 5.44 -33.42 32.41
N SER A 31 5.40 -34.68 32.85
CA SER A 31 6.52 -35.32 33.56
C SER A 31 6.23 -36.78 33.93
N SER A 32 7.13 -37.68 33.49
CA SER A 32 7.28 -39.10 33.87
C SER A 32 6.13 -40.04 33.45
N ALA A 33 6.28 -41.32 33.10
CA ALA A 33 7.33 -42.22 32.63
C ALA A 33 6.58 -43.51 32.20
N CYS A 34 7.07 -44.25 31.20
CA CYS A 34 6.72 -45.62 30.78
C CYS A 34 5.28 -46.16 30.93
N ILE A 35 4.66 -46.53 29.79
CA ILE A 35 3.56 -47.50 29.76
C ILE A 35 4.16 -48.87 29.43
N GLU A 36 4.35 -49.72 30.44
CA GLU A 36 4.43 -51.18 30.25
C GLU A 36 3.02 -51.72 30.00
N GLY A 37 2.88 -52.53 28.96
CA GLY A 37 1.63 -53.18 28.62
C GLY A 37 1.31 -54.32 29.60
N THR A 38 0.13 -54.27 30.23
CA THR A 38 -0.71 -55.44 30.56
C THR A 38 -2.03 -54.95 31.17
N ASN A 39 -3.08 -54.87 30.36
CA ASN A 39 -4.49 -54.97 30.77
C ASN A 39 -5.33 -55.26 29.52
N VAL A 40 -5.19 -56.47 28.97
CA VAL A 40 -6.02 -56.95 27.86
C VAL A 40 -7.37 -57.37 28.44
N LEU A 41 -8.44 -56.65 28.09
CA LEU A 41 -9.82 -57.05 28.36
C LEU A 41 -10.09 -58.39 27.65
N ARG A 42 -10.51 -59.44 28.38
CA ARG A 42 -10.94 -60.72 27.78
C ARG A 42 -12.37 -60.58 27.26
N PHE A 43 -12.54 -60.62 25.94
CA PHE A 43 -13.85 -60.63 25.30
C PHE A 43 -14.48 -62.03 25.33
N THR A 44 -15.80 -62.11 25.51
CA THR A 44 -16.57 -63.35 25.28
C THR A 44 -16.83 -63.62 23.79
N THR A 45 -16.67 -62.60 22.94
CA THR A 45 -16.92 -62.63 21.49
C THR A 45 -15.61 -62.38 20.72
N GLN A 46 -15.35 -63.12 19.64
CA GLN A 46 -14.10 -62.95 18.87
C GLN A 46 -13.99 -61.53 18.28
N PRO A 47 -12.83 -60.85 18.39
CA PRO A 47 -12.65 -59.47 17.93
C PRO A 47 -13.03 -59.23 16.46
N SER A 48 -12.82 -60.24 15.59
CA SER A 48 -13.16 -60.20 14.17
C SER A 48 -14.66 -60.17 13.87
N ALA A 49 -15.52 -60.46 14.86
CA ALA A 49 -16.97 -60.50 14.71
C ALA A 49 -17.66 -59.18 15.10
N ILE A 50 -16.94 -58.19 15.62
CA ILE A 50 -17.47 -56.90 16.07
C ILE A 50 -17.79 -56.01 14.86
N THR A 51 -18.98 -55.42 14.86
CA THR A 51 -19.49 -54.60 13.73
C THR A 51 -19.87 -53.17 14.09
N TYR A 52 -20.10 -52.84 15.37
CA TYR A 52 -20.34 -51.48 15.83
C TYR A 52 -20.06 -51.33 17.32
N LEU A 53 -19.67 -50.11 17.71
CA LEU A 53 -19.36 -49.70 19.08
C LEU A 53 -20.17 -48.44 19.40
N ALA A 54 -20.84 -48.42 20.54
CA ALA A 54 -21.57 -47.24 21.01
C ALA A 54 -21.42 -47.08 22.52
N TRP A 55 -21.14 -45.86 22.99
CA TRP A 55 -21.11 -45.55 24.41
C TRP A 55 -22.54 -45.43 24.96
N ILE A 56 -22.79 -46.04 26.12
CA ILE A 56 -24.06 -45.90 26.82
C ILE A 56 -24.03 -44.63 27.67
N PRO A 57 -24.97 -43.69 27.44
CA PRO A 57 -25.06 -42.46 28.23
C PRO A 57 -25.23 -42.74 29.72
N ASP A 58 -24.67 -41.88 30.58
CA ASP A 58 -24.74 -42.00 32.05
C ASP A 58 -26.18 -42.14 32.56
N SER A 59 -27.15 -41.50 31.88
CA SER A 59 -28.57 -41.50 32.24
C SER A 59 -29.27 -42.86 32.09
N GLN A 60 -28.65 -43.85 31.43
CA GLN A 60 -29.22 -45.20 31.25
C GLN A 60 -28.41 -46.29 31.97
N ARG A 61 -27.54 -45.92 32.92
CA ARG A 61 -26.81 -46.86 33.77
C ARG A 61 -27.65 -47.26 34.99
N LYS A 62 -27.62 -48.53 35.37
CA LYS A 62 -28.30 -49.04 36.57
C LYS A 62 -27.61 -48.60 37.87
N ASP A 63 -26.28 -48.43 37.85
CA ASP A 63 -25.48 -47.93 38.97
C ASP A 63 -24.62 -46.74 38.47
N PRO A 64 -24.74 -45.54 39.06
CA PRO A 64 -23.92 -44.37 38.70
C PRO A 64 -22.42 -44.54 39.00
N SER A 65 -22.04 -45.52 39.82
CA SER A 65 -20.65 -45.81 40.19
C SER A 65 -19.92 -46.70 39.17
N ASP A 66 -20.62 -47.27 38.20
CA ASP A 66 -20.00 -48.04 37.11
C ASP A 66 -19.30 -47.12 36.09
N GLU A 67 -17.98 -47.31 35.96
CA GLU A 67 -17.13 -46.55 35.03
C GLU A 67 -17.47 -46.92 33.57
N CYS A 68 -17.76 -45.88 32.75
CA CYS A 68 -18.18 -45.86 31.34
C CYS A 68 -18.54 -47.20 30.67
N ILE A 69 -19.82 -47.41 30.35
CA ILE A 69 -20.30 -48.64 29.71
C ILE A 69 -20.27 -48.54 28.17
N LEU A 70 -19.60 -49.46 27.50
CA LEU A 70 -19.54 -49.63 26.05
C LEU A 70 -20.47 -50.76 25.60
N ALA A 71 -21.35 -50.49 24.65
CA ALA A 71 -22.13 -51.50 23.95
C ALA A 71 -21.39 -51.92 22.67
N VAL A 72 -21.13 -53.23 22.55
CA VAL A 72 -20.41 -53.84 21.43
C VAL A 72 -21.37 -54.74 20.67
N GLY A 73 -21.65 -54.41 19.42
CA GLY A 73 -22.55 -55.17 18.56
C GLY A 73 -21.79 -56.06 17.59
N SER A 74 -22.12 -57.35 17.56
CA SER A 74 -21.50 -58.31 16.64
C SER A 74 -22.31 -58.49 15.35
N SER A 75 -21.65 -59.02 14.31
CA SER A 75 -22.23 -59.27 12.98
C SER A 75 -23.45 -60.21 13.00
N ASN A 76 -23.57 -61.07 14.01
CA ASN A 76 -24.73 -61.95 14.18
C ASN A 76 -25.94 -61.27 14.86
N GLY A 77 -25.78 -60.01 15.29
CA GLY A 77 -26.83 -59.23 15.94
C GLY A 77 -26.89 -59.34 17.46
N SER A 78 -25.96 -60.04 18.11
CA SER A 78 -25.78 -60.00 19.56
C SER A 78 -25.19 -58.64 19.99
N LEU A 79 -25.66 -58.12 21.13
CA LEU A 79 -25.14 -56.91 21.75
C LEU A 79 -24.60 -57.27 23.14
N ASP A 80 -23.29 -57.15 23.31
CA ASP A 80 -22.62 -57.35 24.60
C ASP A 80 -22.32 -55.97 25.24
N ILE A 81 -22.48 -55.86 26.55
CA ILE A 81 -22.35 -54.60 27.30
C ILE A 81 -21.21 -54.72 28.32
N TRP A 82 -20.25 -53.79 28.31
CA TRP A 82 -19.00 -53.87 29.09
C TRP A 82 -18.67 -52.56 29.81
N GLY A 83 -18.16 -52.61 31.04
CA GLY A 83 -17.64 -51.43 31.76
C GLY A 83 -16.17 -51.16 31.45
N ILE A 84 -15.79 -49.90 31.22
CA ILE A 84 -14.44 -49.47 30.85
C ILE A 84 -14.03 -48.26 31.72
N LYS A 85 -12.81 -48.29 32.28
CA LYS A 85 -12.25 -47.19 33.07
C LYS A 85 -11.95 -45.97 32.17
N ARG A 86 -12.04 -44.74 32.70
CA ARG A 86 -11.87 -43.45 31.98
C ARG A 86 -10.43 -43.18 31.46
N ASP A 87 -9.87 -44.12 30.69
CA ASP A 87 -8.63 -43.96 29.94
C ASP A 87 -8.90 -44.20 28.44
N PHE A 88 -8.71 -43.16 27.62
CA PHE A 88 -8.92 -43.21 26.17
C PHE A 88 -7.89 -44.08 25.43
N SER A 89 -6.80 -44.49 26.10
CA SER A 89 -5.82 -45.40 25.55
C SER A 89 -6.44 -46.78 25.21
N GLN A 90 -7.42 -47.24 25.99
CA GLN A 90 -8.10 -48.53 25.78
C GLN A 90 -9.03 -48.51 24.57
N ALA A 91 -9.74 -47.40 24.34
CA ALA A 91 -10.58 -47.21 23.15
C ALA A 91 -9.73 -47.13 21.87
N THR A 92 -8.55 -46.53 21.96
CA THR A 92 -7.58 -46.43 20.85
C THR A 92 -6.98 -47.80 20.52
N ALA A 93 -6.64 -48.60 21.53
CA ALA A 93 -6.18 -49.98 21.36
C ALA A 93 -7.28 -50.90 20.77
N MET A 94 -8.54 -50.74 21.18
CA MET A 94 -9.67 -51.48 20.61
C MET A 94 -9.91 -51.19 19.12
N ALA A 95 -9.78 -49.92 18.72
CA ALA A 95 -9.91 -49.53 17.31
C ALA A 95 -8.79 -50.13 16.43
N GLN A 96 -7.59 -50.29 16.98
CA GLN A 96 -6.44 -50.89 16.29
C GLN A 96 -6.57 -52.42 16.13
N ILE A 97 -7.18 -53.13 17.08
CA ILE A 97 -7.29 -54.60 17.06
C ILE A 97 -8.28 -55.13 16.00
N CYS A 98 -9.23 -54.32 15.51
CA CYS A 98 -10.37 -54.81 14.75
C CYS A 98 -10.29 -54.72 13.21
N GLU A 99 -9.14 -54.35 12.63
CA GLU A 99 -8.76 -54.42 11.18
C GLU A 99 -9.88 -54.29 10.10
N ARG A 100 -10.92 -53.47 10.29
CA ARG A 100 -11.96 -53.22 9.27
C ARG A 100 -12.45 -51.77 9.24
N ASP A 101 -13.00 -51.37 8.08
CA ASP A 101 -13.67 -50.09 7.84
C ASP A 101 -14.85 -49.87 8.81
N TRP A 102 -14.58 -49.20 9.93
CA TRP A 102 -15.60 -48.76 10.86
C TRP A 102 -16.40 -47.60 10.25
N ARG A 103 -17.73 -47.78 10.10
CA ARG A 103 -18.63 -46.68 9.71
C ARG A 103 -19.25 -46.04 10.95
N PRO A 104 -19.33 -44.70 11.03
CA PRO A 104 -19.96 -44.03 12.17
C PRO A 104 -21.43 -44.44 12.28
N VAL A 105 -21.86 -44.83 13.49
CA VAL A 105 -23.24 -45.11 13.84
C VAL A 105 -23.65 -44.07 14.87
N THR A 106 -24.65 -43.25 14.56
CA THR A 106 -25.17 -42.26 15.50
C THR A 106 -26.03 -42.98 16.54
N ALA A 107 -25.68 -42.80 17.81
CA ALA A 107 -26.42 -43.33 18.95
C ALA A 107 -27.18 -42.18 19.62
N HIS A 108 -28.50 -42.35 19.80
CA HIS A 108 -29.36 -41.35 20.43
C HIS A 108 -30.14 -42.01 21.56
N SER A 109 -30.00 -41.49 22.79
CA SER A 109 -30.92 -41.85 23.87
C SER A 109 -32.27 -41.21 23.59
N VAL A 110 -33.34 -41.97 23.80
CA VAL A 110 -34.69 -41.46 23.61
C VAL A 110 -35.52 -41.89 24.80
N GLY A 111 -35.74 -40.97 25.74
CA GLY A 111 -36.30 -41.30 27.05
C GLY A 111 -35.28 -42.01 27.96
N LYS A 112 -35.78 -42.56 29.07
CA LYS A 112 -34.94 -43.22 30.10
C LYS A 112 -34.58 -44.66 29.77
N ASP A 113 -35.42 -45.35 29.00
CA ASP A 113 -35.34 -46.80 28.84
C ASP A 113 -35.15 -47.24 27.38
N MET A 114 -34.83 -46.33 26.46
CA MET A 114 -34.68 -46.65 25.03
C MET A 114 -33.43 -45.98 24.43
N LEU A 115 -32.70 -46.75 23.61
CA LEU A 115 -31.55 -46.28 22.82
C LEU A 115 -31.79 -46.61 21.35
N THR A 116 -31.54 -45.64 20.47
CA THR A 116 -31.61 -45.82 19.01
C THR A 116 -30.23 -45.78 18.40
N LEU A 117 -29.88 -46.79 17.59
CA LEU A 117 -28.68 -46.83 16.77
C LEU A 117 -29.07 -46.84 15.30
N ALA A 118 -28.54 -45.91 14.52
CA ALA A 118 -28.92 -45.72 13.13
C ALA A 118 -27.79 -46.08 12.15
N LYS A 119 -28.09 -46.92 11.15
CA LYS A 119 -27.20 -47.26 10.02
C LYS A 119 -27.95 -47.02 8.69
N LEU A 120 -27.22 -46.80 7.60
CA LEU A 120 -27.82 -46.74 6.26
C LEU A 120 -28.77 -47.94 6.04
N GLY A 121 -30.05 -47.67 5.76
CA GLY A 121 -31.08 -48.67 5.50
C GLY A 121 -31.62 -49.41 6.72
N GLN A 122 -31.22 -49.07 7.96
CA GLN A 122 -31.69 -49.78 9.16
C GLN A 122 -31.60 -48.96 10.45
N VAL A 123 -32.62 -49.07 11.31
CA VAL A 123 -32.64 -48.55 12.68
C VAL A 123 -32.65 -49.71 13.67
N ILE A 124 -31.84 -49.62 14.71
CA ILE A 124 -31.80 -50.57 15.82
C ILE A 124 -32.31 -49.84 17.07
N LEU A 125 -33.36 -50.34 17.68
CA LEU A 125 -33.92 -49.85 18.93
C LEU A 125 -33.56 -50.83 20.04
N VAL A 126 -33.00 -50.35 21.13
CA VAL A 126 -32.66 -51.15 22.31
C VAL A 126 -33.54 -50.68 23.46
N ASP A 127 -34.43 -51.56 23.91
CA ASP A 127 -35.39 -51.34 24.98
C ASP A 127 -34.84 -51.91 26.29
N PHE A 128 -34.66 -51.07 27.30
CA PHE A 128 -34.13 -51.39 28.63
C PHE A 128 -35.22 -51.55 29.69
N SER A 129 -36.49 -51.31 29.35
CA SER A 129 -37.61 -51.26 30.31
C SER A 129 -37.89 -52.57 31.05
N ALA A 130 -37.46 -53.71 30.50
CA ALA A 130 -37.71 -55.05 31.04
C ALA A 130 -36.53 -55.67 31.81
N GLY A 131 -35.52 -54.89 32.20
CA GLY A 131 -34.41 -55.32 33.07
C GLY A 131 -33.28 -56.10 32.38
N LYS A 132 -33.51 -56.71 31.21
CA LYS A 132 -32.50 -57.13 30.23
C LYS A 132 -32.73 -56.38 28.91
N PRO A 133 -31.69 -55.81 28.27
CA PRO A 133 -31.83 -55.05 27.02
C PRO A 133 -32.43 -55.92 25.91
N LYS A 134 -33.49 -55.45 25.26
CA LYS A 134 -34.13 -56.13 24.13
C LYS A 134 -33.90 -55.33 22.85
N VAL A 135 -33.29 -55.98 21.86
CA VAL A 135 -32.89 -55.34 20.61
C VAL A 135 -33.94 -55.58 19.52
N HIS A 136 -34.41 -54.51 18.91
CA HIS A 136 -35.37 -54.49 17.81
C HIS A 136 -34.70 -53.87 16.57
N LYS A 137 -34.71 -54.60 15.46
CA LYS A 137 -34.13 -54.16 14.19
C LYS A 137 -35.25 -53.80 13.23
N VAL A 138 -35.25 -52.57 12.72
CA VAL A 138 -36.25 -52.05 11.78
C VAL A 138 -35.56 -51.66 10.48
N ALA A 139 -35.88 -52.34 9.38
CA ALA A 139 -35.35 -52.00 8.07
C ALA A 139 -36.01 -50.72 7.53
N LEU A 140 -35.21 -49.89 6.85
CA LEU A 140 -35.66 -48.67 6.20
C LEU A 140 -35.48 -48.80 4.68
N GLU A 141 -36.43 -48.31 3.90
CA GLU A 141 -36.32 -48.29 2.43
C GLU A 141 -35.35 -47.22 1.91
N VAL A 142 -34.85 -46.34 2.78
CA VAL A 142 -34.03 -45.18 2.42
C VAL A 142 -32.54 -45.45 2.69
N THR A 143 -31.69 -45.25 1.68
CA THR A 143 -30.22 -45.44 1.76
C THR A 143 -29.47 -44.20 2.28
N GLN A 144 -30.12 -43.31 3.03
CA GLN A 144 -29.52 -42.04 3.47
C GLN A 144 -29.25 -42.00 4.97
N THR A 145 -28.32 -41.14 5.39
CA THR A 145 -27.91 -40.96 6.79
C THR A 145 -29.05 -40.35 7.62
N ILE A 146 -29.32 -40.95 8.78
CA ILE A 146 -30.32 -40.50 9.76
C ILE A 146 -29.73 -39.37 10.60
N VAL A 147 -30.51 -38.33 10.82
CA VAL A 147 -30.06 -37.07 11.45
C VAL A 147 -30.77 -36.78 12.77
N ALA A 148 -31.99 -37.28 12.98
CA ALA A 148 -32.77 -37.06 14.20
C ALA A 148 -33.80 -38.17 14.47
N CYS A 149 -34.17 -38.36 15.73
CA CYS A 149 -35.15 -39.36 16.18
C CYS A 149 -36.00 -38.81 17.35
N VAL A 150 -37.33 -38.98 17.32
CA VAL A 150 -38.27 -38.52 18.38
C VAL A 150 -39.28 -39.63 18.69
N ILE A 151 -39.47 -39.98 19.97
CA ILE A 151 -40.51 -40.94 20.38
C ILE A 151 -41.77 -40.21 20.86
N ASP A 152 -42.93 -40.63 20.36
CA ASP A 152 -44.25 -40.34 20.92
C ASP A 152 -44.72 -41.59 21.69
N GLU A 153 -44.43 -41.61 22.99
CA GLU A 153 -44.75 -42.72 23.89
C GLU A 153 -46.27 -42.96 23.98
N THR A 154 -47.06 -41.89 23.85
CA THR A 154 -48.53 -41.94 23.90
C THR A 154 -49.14 -42.71 22.72
N ARG A 155 -48.52 -42.62 21.53
CA ARG A 155 -48.96 -43.32 20.32
C ARG A 155 -48.14 -44.55 20.00
N GLY A 156 -47.09 -44.84 20.78
CA GLY A 156 -46.15 -45.93 20.51
C GLY A 156 -45.39 -45.73 19.21
N CYS A 157 -45.04 -44.49 18.83
CA CYS A 157 -44.37 -44.19 17.56
C CYS A 157 -42.98 -43.59 17.76
N VAL A 158 -42.09 -43.77 16.79
CA VAL A 158 -40.78 -43.12 16.68
C VAL A 158 -40.70 -42.44 15.32
N TYR A 159 -40.38 -41.16 15.28
CA TYR A 159 -40.20 -40.38 14.05
C TYR A 159 -38.71 -40.20 13.79
N VAL A 160 -38.26 -40.58 12.60
CA VAL A 160 -36.84 -40.57 12.19
C VAL A 160 -36.67 -39.65 10.98
N GLY A 161 -35.80 -38.65 11.07
CA GLY A 161 -35.50 -37.72 9.99
C GLY A 161 -34.22 -38.07 9.22
N SER A 162 -34.24 -37.98 7.88
CA SER A 162 -33.09 -38.22 6.99
C SER A 162 -32.51 -36.93 6.38
N TYR A 163 -31.27 -37.02 5.88
CA TYR A 163 -30.56 -35.90 5.22
C TYR A 163 -31.25 -35.39 3.93
N GLY A 164 -32.07 -36.22 3.29
CA GLY A 164 -32.90 -35.86 2.13
C GLY A 164 -34.27 -35.27 2.47
N PHE A 165 -34.49 -34.88 3.73
CA PHE A 165 -35.72 -34.27 4.23
C PHE A 165 -36.94 -35.20 4.26
N GLU A 166 -36.73 -36.52 4.37
CA GLU A 166 -37.80 -37.49 4.59
C GLU A 166 -37.97 -37.79 6.09
N ILE A 167 -39.24 -37.88 6.54
CA ILE A 167 -39.60 -38.32 7.90
C ILE A 167 -40.20 -39.73 7.80
N ILE A 168 -39.55 -40.67 8.48
CA ILE A 168 -39.93 -42.07 8.59
C ILE A 168 -40.62 -42.27 9.93
N VAL A 169 -41.74 -42.99 9.96
CA VAL A 169 -42.46 -43.31 11.21
C VAL A 169 -42.27 -44.78 11.52
N ILE A 170 -41.83 -45.10 12.73
CA ILE A 170 -41.69 -46.46 13.25
C ILE A 170 -42.74 -46.63 14.34
N GLU A 171 -43.68 -47.55 14.16
CA GLU A 171 -44.79 -47.77 15.09
C GLU A 171 -44.57 -49.06 15.88
N ARG A 172 -44.91 -49.03 17.17
CA ARG A 172 -44.91 -50.18 18.06
C ARG A 172 -46.25 -50.89 17.91
N ARG A 173 -46.19 -52.14 17.46
CA ARG A 173 -47.35 -53.05 17.42
C ARG A 173 -47.07 -54.22 18.36
N GLY A 174 -47.69 -54.21 19.53
CA GLY A 174 -47.39 -55.16 20.61
C GLY A 174 -45.97 -54.98 21.17
N THR A 175 -45.18 -56.06 21.19
CA THR A 175 -43.78 -56.03 21.68
C THR A 175 -42.75 -55.84 20.58
N GLN A 176 -43.15 -55.46 19.36
CA GLN A 176 -42.27 -55.27 18.21
C GLN A 176 -42.48 -53.90 17.55
N TRP A 177 -41.44 -53.40 16.89
CA TRP A 177 -41.42 -52.10 16.21
C TRP A 177 -41.34 -52.31 14.70
N PHE A 178 -42.11 -51.54 13.94
CA PHE A 178 -42.26 -51.68 12.49
C PHE A 178 -42.16 -50.33 11.79
N ASN A 179 -41.58 -50.30 10.59
CA ASN A 179 -41.61 -49.12 9.74
C ASN A 179 -43.05 -48.92 9.22
N ALA A 180 -43.74 -47.89 9.69
CA ALA A 180 -45.13 -47.59 9.35
C ALA A 180 -45.28 -46.66 8.13
N THR A 181 -44.19 -46.41 7.40
CA THR A 181 -44.16 -45.53 6.22
C THR A 181 -44.79 -46.17 4.97
N ASP A 182 -45.20 -47.43 5.05
CA ASP A 182 -45.96 -48.14 4.01
C ASP A 182 -47.33 -47.51 3.73
N LYS A 183 -47.74 -47.56 2.45
CA LYS A 183 -48.91 -46.85 1.91
C LYS A 183 -50.21 -47.23 2.65
N GLY A 184 -50.85 -46.24 3.29
CA GLY A 184 -52.22 -46.37 3.82
C GLY A 184 -52.49 -45.80 5.21
N SER A 185 -51.49 -45.25 5.93
CA SER A 185 -51.71 -44.68 7.26
C SER A 185 -52.30 -43.25 7.22
N PRO A 186 -53.46 -42.98 7.85
CA PRO A 186 -54.06 -41.63 7.97
C PRO A 186 -53.13 -40.60 8.62
N LEU A 187 -52.16 -41.08 9.42
CA LEU A 187 -51.18 -40.25 10.12
C LEU A 187 -50.23 -39.54 9.14
N ARG A 188 -49.85 -40.19 8.03
CA ARG A 188 -48.89 -39.67 7.04
C ARG A 188 -49.45 -38.48 6.27
N ASP A 189 -50.72 -38.56 5.88
CA ASP A 189 -51.37 -37.53 5.05
C ASP A 189 -51.70 -36.26 5.86
N ASN A 190 -52.04 -36.42 7.15
CA ASN A 190 -52.21 -35.29 8.06
C ASN A 190 -50.88 -34.62 8.42
N LEU A 191 -49.80 -35.39 8.65
CA LEU A 191 -48.48 -34.82 8.93
C LEU A 191 -47.92 -34.04 7.71
N LYS A 192 -48.07 -34.56 6.49
CA LYS A 192 -47.66 -33.87 5.26
C LYS A 192 -48.39 -32.53 5.06
N LYS A 193 -49.69 -32.47 5.33
CA LYS A 193 -50.49 -31.23 5.19
C LYS A 193 -50.11 -30.18 6.24
N THR A 194 -49.82 -30.60 7.47
CA THR A 194 -49.44 -29.68 8.58
C THR A 194 -48.02 -29.15 8.43
N ILE A 195 -47.07 -29.98 8.01
CA ILE A 195 -45.67 -29.56 7.77
C ILE A 195 -45.57 -28.59 6.58
N VAL A 196 -46.31 -28.85 5.48
CA VAL A 196 -46.29 -27.97 4.29
C VAL A 196 -46.92 -26.60 4.56
N ARG A 197 -47.89 -26.49 5.48
CA ARG A 197 -48.50 -25.19 5.86
C ARG A 197 -47.62 -24.35 6.80
N SER A 198 -46.81 -24.97 7.66
CA SER A 198 -45.97 -24.26 8.65
C SER A 198 -44.59 -23.84 8.11
N PHE A 199 -44.14 -24.39 6.97
CA PHE A 199 -42.79 -24.18 6.42
C PHE A 199 -42.78 -23.61 4.98
N THR A 200 -43.65 -22.63 4.67
CA THR A 200 -43.89 -22.15 3.30
C THR A 200 -42.81 -21.25 2.66
N THR A 201 -41.63 -21.07 3.26
CA THR A 201 -40.48 -20.46 2.56
C THR A 201 -39.18 -21.22 2.82
N LYS A 202 -38.45 -21.54 1.73
CA LYS A 202 -37.11 -22.18 1.73
C LYS A 202 -36.11 -21.52 2.70
N PHE A 203 -36.35 -20.26 3.08
CA PHE A 203 -35.53 -19.45 3.97
C PHE A 203 -35.55 -19.89 5.44
N ASN A 204 -36.66 -20.47 5.94
CA ASN A 204 -36.78 -20.83 7.35
C ASN A 204 -36.12 -22.17 7.71
N MET A 205 -35.95 -23.08 6.75
CA MET A 205 -35.28 -24.37 6.98
C MET A 205 -33.75 -24.25 7.08
N LEU A 206 -33.14 -23.30 6.36
CA LEU A 206 -31.69 -23.08 6.40
C LEU A 206 -31.22 -22.52 7.77
N ARG A 207 -32.10 -21.77 8.46
CA ARG A 207 -31.85 -21.17 9.78
C ARG A 207 -31.73 -22.20 10.91
N LEU A 208 -32.43 -23.33 10.80
CA LEU A 208 -32.41 -24.42 11.78
C LEU A 208 -31.13 -25.27 11.69
N PHE A 209 -30.51 -25.34 10.51
CA PHE A 209 -29.39 -26.27 10.26
C PHE A 209 -28.01 -25.72 10.67
N LEU A 210 -27.85 -24.39 10.81
CA LEU A 210 -26.56 -23.75 11.08
C LEU A 210 -26.17 -23.66 12.57
N ARG A 211 -26.92 -24.28 13.50
CA ARG A 211 -26.67 -24.22 14.95
C ARG A 211 -26.74 -25.61 15.61
N GLY A 212 -25.61 -26.19 16.03
CA GLY A 212 -25.50 -27.38 16.91
C GLY A 212 -24.02 -27.72 17.18
N MET A 213 -23.54 -28.17 18.36
CA MET A 213 -24.05 -29.22 19.29
C MET A 213 -23.50 -29.08 20.74
N SER A 214 -24.27 -29.42 21.81
CA SER A 214 -23.81 -29.88 23.17
C SER A 214 -24.99 -30.24 24.12
N MET A 215 -24.80 -31.16 25.10
CA MET A 215 -25.81 -31.73 26.03
C MET A 215 -25.91 -31.00 27.40
N SER A 216 -27.09 -31.08 28.06
CA SER A 216 -27.40 -30.49 29.39
C SER A 216 -27.66 -31.56 30.50
N PRO A 217 -27.46 -31.23 31.81
CA PRO A 217 -27.17 -32.22 32.86
C PRO A 217 -28.36 -33.00 33.47
N ASN A 218 -29.63 -32.70 33.17
CA ASN A 218 -30.76 -33.23 33.96
C ASN A 218 -31.90 -33.93 33.19
N GLY A 219 -31.58 -34.62 32.09
CA GLY A 219 -32.23 -35.89 31.71
C GLY A 219 -33.76 -35.98 31.54
N ARG A 220 -34.47 -34.91 31.18
CA ARG A 220 -35.88 -34.98 30.70
C ARG A 220 -36.12 -33.94 29.59
N TYR A 221 -36.63 -34.42 28.45
CA TYR A 221 -36.93 -33.73 27.18
C TYR A 221 -35.76 -33.47 26.21
N LEU A 222 -36.00 -33.77 24.92
CA LEU A 222 -35.10 -33.47 23.80
C LEU A 222 -35.49 -32.09 23.23
N VAL A 223 -34.72 -31.06 23.59
CA VAL A 223 -34.88 -29.67 23.13
C VAL A 223 -33.71 -29.34 22.20
N PHE A 224 -33.97 -28.69 21.06
CA PHE A 224 -32.92 -28.02 20.28
C PHE A 224 -32.53 -26.74 21.04
N THR A 225 -31.37 -26.68 21.70
CA THR A 225 -30.92 -25.43 22.33
C THR A 225 -29.89 -24.69 21.46
N VAL A 226 -30.33 -23.56 20.91
CA VAL A 226 -29.60 -22.28 21.08
C VAL A 226 -29.66 -22.00 22.58
N ASP A 227 -28.57 -21.56 23.22
CA ASP A 227 -28.50 -21.33 24.69
C ASP A 227 -29.83 -20.80 25.24
N ASP A 228 -30.35 -21.53 26.22
CA ASP A 228 -31.63 -21.46 26.93
C ASP A 228 -32.73 -20.50 26.42
N GLN A 229 -33.94 -21.06 26.27
CA GLN A 229 -35.25 -20.39 26.17
C GLN A 229 -35.86 -20.15 24.77
N VAL A 230 -35.99 -21.20 23.94
CA VAL A 230 -37.10 -21.25 22.97
C VAL A 230 -37.97 -22.47 23.27
N ASN A 231 -39.11 -22.23 23.92
CA ASN A 231 -40.15 -23.23 24.11
C ASN A 231 -41.07 -23.25 22.88
N TRP A 232 -41.50 -24.45 22.49
CA TRP A 232 -42.56 -24.66 21.52
C TRP A 232 -43.72 -25.42 22.16
N ASP A 233 -44.94 -24.97 21.91
CA ASP A 233 -46.15 -25.68 22.31
C ASP A 233 -46.91 -26.18 21.07
N ILE A 234 -47.41 -27.42 21.17
CA ILE A 234 -48.40 -27.97 20.25
C ILE A 234 -49.78 -27.65 20.83
N ILE A 235 -50.51 -26.72 20.22
CA ILE A 235 -51.89 -26.45 20.61
C ILE A 235 -52.78 -27.49 19.92
N ARG A 236 -53.48 -28.28 20.75
CA ARG A 236 -54.44 -29.29 20.34
C ARG A 236 -55.85 -28.71 20.42
N ASP A 237 -56.68 -28.99 19.43
CA ASP A 237 -58.12 -28.82 19.54
C ASP A 237 -58.78 -30.16 19.17
N GLY A 238 -59.05 -30.98 20.20
CA GLY A 238 -59.46 -32.38 20.01
C GLY A 238 -58.33 -33.32 19.57
N PRO A 239 -58.62 -34.42 18.82
CA PRO A 239 -57.63 -35.44 18.43
C PRO A 239 -56.65 -35.01 17.33
N GLU A 240 -56.80 -33.79 16.78
CA GLU A 240 -55.97 -33.23 15.71
C GLU A 240 -54.96 -32.18 16.23
N ILE A 241 -53.80 -32.10 15.57
CA ILE A 241 -52.78 -31.08 15.83
C ILE A 241 -53.07 -29.87 14.94
N THR A 242 -53.41 -28.72 15.54
CA THR A 242 -53.93 -27.56 14.79
C THR A 242 -52.89 -26.44 14.59
N ARG A 243 -51.96 -26.19 15.54
CA ARG A 243 -50.87 -25.17 15.40
C ARG A 243 -49.66 -25.43 16.30
N MET A 244 -48.50 -24.87 15.92
CA MET A 244 -47.29 -24.74 16.75
C MET A 244 -46.99 -23.27 17.04
N HIS A 245 -46.74 -22.90 18.30
CA HIS A 245 -46.40 -21.54 18.74
C HIS A 245 -44.95 -21.46 19.28
N PHE A 246 -44.30 -20.30 19.13
CA PHE A 246 -42.96 -20.01 19.65
C PHE A 246 -43.03 -18.90 20.72
N HIS A 247 -42.35 -19.06 21.86
CA HIS A 247 -42.25 -18.03 22.92
C HIS A 247 -40.91 -17.27 22.87
N GLN A 248 -40.92 -15.98 23.25
CA GLN A 248 -39.72 -15.12 23.34
C GLN A 248 -39.34 -14.84 24.81
N LEU A 249 -38.06 -15.10 25.11
CA LEU A 249 -37.19 -14.87 26.28
C LEU A 249 -37.66 -13.94 27.41
N SER A 250 -37.68 -14.45 28.65
CA SER A 250 -37.80 -13.63 29.87
C SER A 250 -36.52 -13.55 30.72
N ASP A 251 -35.50 -14.40 30.50
CA ASP A 251 -34.29 -14.40 31.36
C ASP A 251 -32.95 -14.39 30.59
N TRP A 252 -32.88 -13.71 29.44
CA TRP A 252 -31.63 -13.50 28.72
C TRP A 252 -30.82 -12.36 29.37
N SER A 253 -29.67 -12.67 29.97
CA SER A 253 -28.87 -11.68 30.68
C SER A 253 -27.84 -10.97 29.78
N VAL A 254 -27.51 -9.72 30.12
CA VAL A 254 -26.49 -8.90 29.44
C VAL A 254 -25.12 -9.59 29.39
N ASN A 255 -24.79 -10.40 30.40
CA ASN A 255 -23.50 -11.10 30.47
C ASN A 255 -23.33 -12.19 29.40
N ASP A 256 -24.42 -12.79 28.93
CA ASP A 256 -24.39 -13.86 27.95
C ASP A 256 -24.27 -13.29 26.51
N SER A 257 -24.89 -12.14 26.27
CA SER A 257 -24.68 -11.33 25.06
C SER A 257 -23.23 -10.85 24.94
N MET A 258 -22.64 -10.36 26.04
CA MET A 258 -21.24 -9.90 26.07
C MET A 258 -20.23 -11.04 25.83
N ARG A 259 -20.52 -12.25 26.33
CA ARG A 259 -19.64 -13.42 26.16
C ARG A 259 -19.60 -13.90 24.70
N THR A 260 -20.73 -13.82 24.01
CA THR A 260 -20.87 -14.17 22.60
C THR A 260 -20.21 -13.13 21.70
N LEU A 261 -20.39 -11.85 22.00
CA LEU A 261 -19.77 -10.75 21.23
C LEU A 261 -18.25 -10.74 21.34
N LYS A 262 -17.69 -11.00 22.53
CA LYS A 262 -16.23 -11.16 22.74
C LYS A 262 -15.63 -12.30 21.91
N ARG A 263 -16.38 -13.39 21.68
CA ARG A 263 -15.94 -14.51 20.83
C ARG A 263 -15.95 -14.16 19.34
N ILE A 264 -16.91 -13.33 18.90
CA ILE A 264 -16.99 -12.84 17.51
C ILE A 264 -15.86 -11.84 17.23
N ILE A 265 -15.62 -10.87 18.14
CA ILE A 265 -14.55 -9.87 18.02
C ILE A 265 -13.16 -10.52 18.12
N GLY A 266 -13.01 -11.60 18.89
CA GLY A 266 -11.78 -12.39 19.00
C GLY A 266 -11.47 -13.28 17.78
N GLY A 267 -12.16 -13.11 16.65
CA GLY A 267 -11.85 -13.81 15.39
C GLY A 267 -12.19 -15.30 15.35
N GLN A 268 -13.00 -15.80 16.29
CA GLN A 268 -13.36 -17.23 16.34
C GLN A 268 -14.49 -17.63 15.37
N TYR A 269 -15.07 -16.67 14.63
CA TYR A 269 -16.11 -16.90 13.62
C TYR A 269 -15.90 -15.99 12.40
N HIS A 270 -15.99 -16.54 11.19
CA HIS A 270 -16.01 -15.79 9.93
C HIS A 270 -17.44 -15.76 9.35
N GLY A 271 -17.95 -14.56 9.05
CA GLY A 271 -19.05 -14.33 8.10
C GLY A 271 -20.44 -14.07 8.70
N ASP A 272 -21.02 -12.93 8.27
CA ASP A 272 -22.46 -12.63 8.19
C ASP A 272 -23.32 -12.55 9.47
N LEU A 273 -22.92 -11.74 10.44
CA LEU A 273 -23.80 -11.37 11.58
C LEU A 273 -24.00 -9.87 11.83
N CYS A 274 -23.71 -9.01 10.85
CA CYS A 274 -23.93 -7.56 10.98
C CYS A 274 -25.41 -7.14 10.91
N TYR A 275 -26.33 -8.00 10.43
CA TYR A 275 -27.72 -7.63 10.19
C TYR A 275 -28.69 -7.82 11.39
N ASN A 276 -28.25 -8.39 12.51
CA ASN A 276 -29.12 -8.66 13.67
C ASN A 276 -28.85 -7.80 14.91
N LEU A 277 -27.91 -6.84 14.86
CA LEU A 277 -27.64 -5.98 16.03
C LEU A 277 -28.76 -4.96 16.29
N PHE A 278 -29.54 -4.58 15.28
CA PHE A 278 -30.51 -3.50 15.41
C PHE A 278 -31.75 -3.88 16.26
N ASP A 279 -32.18 -5.14 16.20
CA ASP A 279 -33.36 -5.61 16.95
C ASP A 279 -33.05 -5.96 18.42
N ILE A 280 -31.79 -6.28 18.74
CA ILE A 280 -31.34 -6.61 20.11
C ILE A 280 -31.16 -5.35 20.97
N LEU A 281 -30.93 -4.19 20.35
CA LEU A 281 -30.51 -2.96 21.02
C LEU A 281 -31.65 -1.98 21.36
N ASN A 282 -32.90 -2.29 20.99
CA ASN A 282 -34.04 -1.38 21.13
C ASN A 282 -34.61 -1.26 22.57
N GLY A 283 -33.96 -1.84 23.58
CA GLY A 283 -34.43 -1.81 24.98
C GLY A 283 -33.36 -1.58 26.05
N GLU A 284 -32.11 -1.26 25.68
CA GLU A 284 -30.97 -1.22 26.60
C GLU A 284 -30.55 0.19 27.04
N SER A 285 -29.86 0.26 28.19
CA SER A 285 -29.32 1.52 28.71
C SER A 285 -28.19 2.07 27.84
N THR A 286 -28.05 3.39 27.80
CA THR A 286 -27.02 4.12 27.03
C THR A 286 -25.58 3.66 27.36
N GLU A 287 -25.34 3.08 28.53
CA GLU A 287 -24.03 2.64 29.00
C GLU A 287 -23.62 1.25 28.45
N THR A 288 -24.58 0.32 28.31
CA THR A 288 -24.34 -1.02 27.70
C THR A 288 -24.01 -0.88 26.20
N LEU A 289 -24.73 0.01 25.52
CA LEU A 289 -24.51 0.37 24.13
C LEU A 289 -23.15 1.04 23.90
N ALA A 290 -22.72 1.91 24.83
CA ALA A 290 -21.41 2.54 24.79
C ALA A 290 -20.26 1.50 24.91
N ASN A 291 -20.37 0.55 25.84
CA ASN A 291 -19.37 -0.50 26.02
C ASN A 291 -19.27 -1.48 24.83
N LEU A 292 -20.39 -1.77 24.15
CA LEU A 292 -20.41 -2.58 22.93
C LEU A 292 -19.77 -1.83 21.74
N ALA A 293 -20.10 -0.54 21.60
CA ALA A 293 -19.50 0.35 20.61
C ALA A 293 -17.99 0.55 20.84
N ASP A 294 -17.54 0.56 22.11
CA ASP A 294 -16.13 0.60 22.48
C ASP A 294 -15.39 -0.71 22.13
N SER A 295 -16.10 -1.84 22.05
CA SER A 295 -15.53 -3.13 21.62
C SER A 295 -15.45 -3.28 20.09
N ILE A 296 -16.31 -2.56 19.35
CA ILE A 296 -16.21 -2.43 17.89
C ILE A 296 -15.08 -1.44 17.61
N GLN A 297 -13.91 -1.97 17.26
CA GLN A 297 -12.74 -1.16 16.94
C GLN A 297 -13.10 -0.17 15.82
N ASN A 298 -13.30 1.09 16.19
CA ASN A 298 -13.72 2.14 15.29
C ASN A 298 -12.48 2.89 14.78
N PRO A 299 -12.12 2.77 13.48
CA PRO A 299 -11.02 3.51 12.89
C PRO A 299 -11.14 5.04 13.09
N LYS A 300 -12.36 5.57 13.03
CA LYS A 300 -12.65 7.00 13.25
C LYS A 300 -12.33 7.41 14.68
N ALA A 301 -12.70 6.59 15.67
CA ALA A 301 -12.35 6.84 17.07
C ALA A 301 -10.84 6.74 17.31
N SER A 302 -10.18 5.77 16.65
CA SER A 302 -8.73 5.57 16.77
C SER A 302 -7.96 6.78 16.27
N ILE A 303 -8.28 7.32 15.10
CA ILE A 303 -7.61 8.52 14.58
C ILE A 303 -8.00 9.78 15.35
N ALA A 304 -9.24 9.90 15.83
CA ALA A 304 -9.66 11.02 16.66
C ALA A 304 -8.87 11.05 17.98
N ALA A 305 -8.53 9.89 18.55
CA ALA A 305 -7.68 9.80 19.73
C ALA A 305 -6.26 10.32 19.46
N GLU A 306 -5.68 10.04 18.28
CA GLU A 306 -4.35 10.56 17.89
C GLU A 306 -4.30 12.07 17.74
N ARG A 307 -5.44 12.73 17.59
CA ARG A 307 -5.56 14.19 17.46
C ARG A 307 -5.82 14.89 18.79
N LYS A 308 -6.00 14.14 19.87
CA LYS A 308 -6.24 14.73 21.20
C LYS A 308 -4.95 15.35 21.71
N ALA A 309 -5.03 16.63 22.08
CA ALA A 309 -3.94 17.37 22.73
C ALA A 309 -2.58 17.29 22.00
N PRO A 310 -2.49 17.76 20.74
CA PRO A 310 -1.21 17.82 20.03
C PRO A 310 -0.21 18.68 20.81
N SER A 311 1.07 18.34 20.78
CA SER A 311 2.11 19.07 21.51
C SER A 311 2.40 20.47 20.94
N PHE A 312 1.85 20.78 19.76
CA PHE A 312 2.00 22.05 19.06
C PHE A 312 0.69 22.47 18.37
N PRO A 313 0.52 23.78 18.10
CA PRO A 313 -0.61 24.29 17.31
C PRO A 313 -0.51 23.87 15.84
N ILE A 314 -1.26 22.84 15.44
CA ILE A 314 -1.29 22.26 14.08
C ILE A 314 -1.42 23.33 12.99
N ARG A 315 -2.32 24.30 13.20
CA ARG A 315 -2.61 25.34 12.22
C ARG A 315 -1.47 26.34 12.07
N GLU A 316 -0.77 26.66 13.16
CA GLU A 316 0.42 27.52 13.10
C GLU A 316 1.56 26.84 12.34
N LEU A 317 1.72 25.51 12.52
CA LEU A 317 2.67 24.74 11.71
C LEU A 317 2.27 24.74 10.22
N THR A 318 0.98 24.65 9.90
CA THR A 318 0.51 24.77 8.52
C THR A 318 0.92 26.12 7.90
N TYR A 319 0.66 27.23 8.61
CA TYR A 319 1.05 28.57 8.18
C TYR A 319 2.56 28.71 8.00
N TRP A 320 3.34 28.10 8.89
CA TRP A 320 4.80 28.11 8.81
C TRP A 320 5.31 27.34 7.58
N LEU A 321 4.74 26.17 7.30
CA LEU A 321 5.13 25.34 6.15
C LEU A 321 4.74 25.97 4.80
N ASP A 322 3.60 26.66 4.76
CA ASP A 322 3.13 27.37 3.57
C ASP A 322 3.74 28.78 3.44
N GLY A 323 4.53 29.21 4.43
CA GLY A 323 5.21 30.50 4.49
C GLY A 323 4.31 31.67 4.92
N SER A 324 2.99 31.55 4.80
CA SER A 324 2.05 32.53 5.35
C SER A 324 0.62 31.98 5.50
N LYS A 325 -0.17 32.64 6.36
CA LYS A 325 -1.62 32.43 6.47
C LYS A 325 -2.33 32.68 5.13
N LYS A 326 -1.99 33.75 4.42
CA LYS A 326 -2.56 34.10 3.10
C LYS A 326 -2.37 32.96 2.08
N THR A 327 -1.17 32.40 2.00
CA THR A 327 -0.85 31.29 1.11
C THR A 327 -1.65 30.04 1.47
N THR A 328 -1.82 29.78 2.76
CA THR A 328 -2.58 28.62 3.27
C THR A 328 -4.06 28.71 2.88
N GLU A 329 -4.70 29.86 3.13
CA GLU A 329 -6.11 30.09 2.78
C GLU A 329 -6.32 30.03 1.25
N LEU A 330 -5.35 30.52 0.48
CA LEU A 330 -5.36 30.41 -0.97
C LEU A 330 -5.28 28.94 -1.44
N LYS A 331 -4.40 28.13 -0.83
CA LYS A 331 -4.30 26.70 -1.13
C LYS A 331 -5.62 25.98 -0.83
N GLU A 332 -6.23 26.26 0.32
CA GLU A 332 -7.51 25.65 0.71
C GLU A 332 -8.63 25.95 -0.27
N ARG A 333 -8.75 27.23 -0.67
CA ARG A 333 -9.71 27.63 -1.71
C ARG A 333 -9.48 26.84 -3.00
N ILE A 334 -8.24 26.74 -3.47
CA ILE A 334 -7.92 26.05 -4.73
C ILE A 334 -8.16 24.55 -4.62
N MET A 335 -7.82 23.90 -3.50
CA MET A 335 -8.10 22.48 -3.28
C MET A 335 -9.61 22.20 -3.36
N LEU A 336 -10.44 23.05 -2.75
CA LEU A 336 -11.90 22.95 -2.84
C LEU A 336 -12.44 23.19 -4.25
N GLU A 337 -11.85 24.13 -5.01
CA GLU A 337 -12.23 24.36 -6.42
C GLU A 337 -11.93 23.13 -7.29
N LEU A 338 -10.76 22.50 -7.11
CA LEU A 338 -10.39 21.29 -7.85
C LEU A 338 -11.26 20.10 -7.44
N GLU A 339 -11.51 19.92 -6.15
CA GLU A 339 -12.35 18.82 -5.63
C GLU A 339 -13.78 18.85 -6.16
N ARG A 340 -14.36 20.05 -6.32
CA ARG A 340 -15.74 20.24 -6.77
C ARG A 340 -15.93 20.15 -8.29
N ASP A 341 -14.85 20.27 -9.06
CA ASP A 341 -14.92 20.22 -10.53
C ASP A 341 -14.79 18.76 -11.01
N PRO A 342 -15.83 18.16 -11.62
CA PRO A 342 -15.80 16.77 -12.08
C PRO A 342 -14.68 16.46 -13.07
N LEU A 343 -14.19 17.47 -13.82
CA LEU A 343 -13.07 17.29 -14.75
C LEU A 343 -11.79 16.88 -14.02
N TRP A 344 -11.66 17.28 -12.75
CA TRP A 344 -10.51 17.03 -11.90
C TRP A 344 -10.59 15.74 -11.10
N ARG A 345 -11.63 14.91 -11.30
CA ARG A 345 -11.68 13.58 -10.70
C ARG A 345 -10.46 12.73 -11.11
N VAL A 346 -9.74 12.26 -10.07
CA VAL A 346 -8.54 11.40 -10.18
C VAL A 346 -8.68 10.03 -9.52
N SER A 347 -9.77 9.77 -8.81
CA SER A 347 -9.99 8.51 -8.07
C SER A 347 -10.26 7.30 -8.96
N ASP A 348 -10.70 7.52 -10.20
CA ASP A 348 -11.05 6.50 -11.20
C ASP A 348 -9.91 6.20 -12.18
N TYR A 349 -8.76 6.88 -12.06
CA TYR A 349 -7.61 6.72 -12.96
C TYR A 349 -7.14 5.28 -13.14
N PRO A 350 -7.10 4.41 -12.10
CA PRO A 350 -6.69 3.02 -12.28
C PRO A 350 -7.50 2.23 -13.31
N ASN A 351 -8.73 2.66 -13.62
CA ASN A 351 -9.63 1.96 -14.54
C ASN A 351 -9.66 2.59 -15.94
N LEU A 352 -8.94 3.70 -16.17
CA LEU A 352 -8.91 4.35 -17.47
C LEU A 352 -7.91 3.65 -18.40
N SER A 353 -8.31 3.47 -19.66
CA SER A 353 -7.39 3.13 -20.73
C SER A 353 -6.39 4.28 -20.98
N LEU A 354 -5.33 3.98 -21.74
CA LEU A 354 -4.37 4.99 -22.18
C LEU A 354 -5.05 6.11 -22.97
N ALA A 355 -5.97 5.76 -23.89
CA ALA A 355 -6.68 6.73 -24.71
C ALA A 355 -7.55 7.67 -23.86
N GLU A 356 -8.34 7.12 -22.93
CA GLU A 356 -9.19 7.92 -22.04
C GLU A 356 -8.37 8.84 -21.12
N THR A 357 -7.24 8.33 -20.61
CA THR A 357 -6.30 9.12 -19.79
C THR A 357 -5.76 10.32 -20.57
N ARG A 358 -5.34 10.10 -21.83
CA ARG A 358 -4.81 11.15 -22.72
C ARG A 358 -5.88 12.17 -23.12
N GLU A 359 -7.11 11.71 -23.40
CA GLU A 359 -8.22 12.60 -23.75
C GLU A 359 -8.61 13.49 -22.56
N ARG A 360 -8.74 12.91 -21.37
CA ARG A 360 -9.07 13.66 -20.15
C ARG A 360 -8.01 14.71 -19.83
N ALA A 361 -6.73 14.37 -19.98
CA ALA A 361 -5.64 15.33 -19.82
C ALA A 361 -5.76 16.52 -20.79
N MET A 362 -6.16 16.30 -22.05
CA MET A 362 -6.38 17.41 -22.99
C MET A 362 -7.60 18.26 -22.65
N LYS A 363 -8.69 17.67 -22.14
CA LYS A 363 -9.83 18.42 -21.62
C LYS A 363 -9.38 19.38 -20.50
N LYS A 364 -8.50 18.92 -19.61
CA LYS A 364 -7.87 19.77 -18.57
C LYS A 364 -6.97 20.85 -19.15
N VAL A 365 -6.14 20.56 -20.16
CA VAL A 365 -5.27 21.55 -20.82
C VAL A 365 -6.10 22.69 -21.38
N ARG A 366 -7.16 22.37 -22.14
CA ARG A 366 -8.08 23.36 -22.71
C ARG A 366 -8.68 24.26 -21.62
N ARG A 367 -9.15 23.69 -20.50
CA ARG A 367 -9.75 24.44 -19.40
C ARG A 367 -8.76 25.36 -18.69
N LEU A 368 -7.51 24.91 -18.50
CA LEU A 368 -6.50 25.67 -17.78
C LEU A 368 -5.77 26.72 -18.61
N ALA A 369 -5.71 26.58 -19.94
CA ALA A 369 -5.13 27.59 -20.81
C ALA A 369 -5.80 28.97 -20.59
N ASP A 370 -7.14 29.01 -20.54
CA ASP A 370 -7.91 30.24 -20.30
C ASP A 370 -7.68 30.82 -18.88
N LEU A 371 -7.52 29.94 -17.88
CA LEU A 371 -7.29 30.36 -16.50
C LEU A 371 -5.88 30.90 -16.28
N ALA A 372 -4.88 30.28 -16.92
CA ALA A 372 -3.49 30.70 -16.81
C ALA A 372 -3.25 32.11 -17.35
N THR A 373 -4.05 32.55 -18.33
CA THR A 373 -3.96 33.91 -18.90
C THR A 373 -4.84 34.93 -18.19
N SER A 374 -5.84 34.51 -17.40
CA SER A 374 -6.84 35.40 -16.79
C SER A 374 -6.70 35.58 -15.28
N ARG A 375 -5.89 34.76 -14.59
CA ARG A 375 -5.70 34.81 -13.13
C ARG A 375 -4.34 35.41 -12.74
N PRO A 376 -4.22 36.00 -11.53
CA PRO A 376 -2.94 36.46 -11.01
C PRO A 376 -1.89 35.35 -10.97
N LEU A 377 -0.64 35.68 -11.27
CA LEU A 377 0.46 34.71 -11.33
C LEU A 377 0.63 33.94 -10.00
N GLU A 378 0.48 34.60 -8.86
CA GLU A 378 0.55 33.96 -7.53
C GLU A 378 -0.48 32.84 -7.39
N GLU A 379 -1.75 33.10 -7.78
CA GLU A 379 -2.81 32.10 -7.74
C GLU A 379 -2.52 30.93 -8.69
N THR A 380 -2.06 31.23 -9.90
CA THR A 380 -1.68 30.22 -10.89
C THR A 380 -0.56 29.32 -10.35
N MET A 381 0.50 29.89 -9.76
CA MET A 381 1.62 29.13 -9.22
C MET A 381 1.21 28.23 -8.04
N VAL A 382 0.38 28.74 -7.12
CA VAL A 382 -0.16 27.93 -6.02
C VAL A 382 -1.02 26.79 -6.55
N ARG A 383 -1.89 27.06 -7.54
CA ARG A 383 -2.73 26.03 -8.17
C ARG A 383 -1.89 24.93 -8.81
N MET A 384 -0.84 25.31 -9.54
CA MET A 384 0.06 24.34 -10.16
C MET A 384 0.81 23.49 -9.13
N SER A 385 1.20 24.08 -7.99
CA SER A 385 1.84 23.32 -6.90
C SER A 385 0.95 22.25 -6.26
N ILE A 386 -0.37 22.46 -6.24
CA ILE A 386 -1.34 21.46 -5.77
C ILE A 386 -1.53 20.39 -6.85
N ILE A 387 -1.70 20.81 -8.10
CA ILE A 387 -1.89 19.90 -9.24
C ILE A 387 -0.66 18.99 -9.42
N SER A 388 0.57 19.46 -9.16
CA SER A 388 1.77 18.61 -9.27
C SER A 388 1.76 17.41 -8.32
N VAL A 389 0.99 17.46 -7.23
CA VAL A 389 0.79 16.34 -6.29
C VAL A 389 -0.40 15.46 -6.68
N VAL A 390 -1.48 16.08 -7.16
CA VAL A 390 -2.76 15.40 -7.45
C VAL A 390 -2.74 14.68 -8.79
N ASP A 391 -2.24 15.35 -9.83
CA ASP A 391 -2.23 14.86 -11.20
C ASP A 391 -0.91 15.24 -11.91
N PRO A 392 0.22 14.62 -11.51
CA PRO A 392 1.55 14.97 -12.00
C PRO A 392 1.72 14.74 -13.51
N GLY A 393 0.99 13.79 -14.10
CA GLY A 393 1.04 13.55 -15.53
C GLY A 393 0.37 14.68 -16.33
N PHE A 394 -0.81 15.14 -15.90
CA PHE A 394 -1.42 16.34 -16.48
C PHE A 394 -0.50 17.56 -16.31
N TRP A 395 0.03 17.77 -15.09
CA TRP A 395 0.94 18.89 -14.80
C TRP A 395 2.08 18.95 -15.80
N THR A 396 2.72 17.82 -16.11
CA THR A 396 3.79 17.79 -17.10
C THR A 396 3.30 18.08 -18.51
N ARG A 397 2.15 17.54 -18.93
CA ARG A 397 1.63 17.82 -20.28
C ARG A 397 1.30 19.31 -20.48
N PHE A 398 0.86 19.98 -19.42
CA PHE A 398 0.68 21.43 -19.43
C PHE A 398 2.03 22.18 -19.38
N GLY A 399 2.93 21.70 -18.52
CA GLY A 399 4.26 22.28 -18.29
C GLY A 399 5.22 22.18 -19.47
N VAL A 400 5.08 21.21 -20.38
CA VAL A 400 5.92 21.18 -21.60
C VAL A 400 5.70 22.40 -22.48
N HIS A 401 4.48 22.95 -22.52
CA HIS A 401 4.21 24.20 -23.24
C HIS A 401 4.61 25.42 -22.40
N PHE A 402 3.97 25.63 -21.24
CA PHE A 402 4.15 26.85 -20.46
C PHE A 402 5.50 26.93 -19.74
N GLY A 403 6.02 25.81 -19.27
CA GLY A 403 7.31 25.73 -18.57
C GLY A 403 8.48 25.66 -19.56
N LEU A 404 8.48 24.67 -20.46
CA LEU A 404 9.64 24.40 -21.31
C LEU A 404 9.64 25.19 -22.63
N PHE A 405 8.61 25.07 -23.46
CA PHE A 405 8.56 25.79 -24.74
C PHE A 405 8.52 27.31 -24.55
N PHE A 406 7.58 27.80 -23.75
CA PHE A 406 7.45 29.23 -23.49
C PHE A 406 8.62 29.75 -22.64
N GLY A 407 9.14 28.96 -21.70
CA GLY A 407 10.37 29.28 -20.97
C GLY A 407 11.59 29.40 -21.88
N ALA A 408 11.70 28.59 -22.93
CA ALA A 408 12.74 28.75 -23.95
C ALA A 408 12.60 30.08 -24.70
N LEU A 409 11.37 30.49 -25.04
CA LEU A 409 11.11 31.81 -25.64
C LEU A 409 11.52 32.93 -24.68
N GLN A 410 11.03 32.94 -23.44
CA GLN A 410 11.36 33.97 -22.45
C GLN A 410 12.87 34.04 -22.16
N GLY A 411 13.52 32.88 -22.07
CA GLY A 411 14.93 32.76 -21.73
C GLY A 411 15.86 33.13 -22.89
N GLN A 412 15.53 32.77 -24.12
CA GLN A 412 16.47 32.77 -25.26
C GLN A 412 16.04 33.61 -26.46
N ALA A 413 14.79 34.06 -26.54
CA ALA A 413 14.34 34.94 -27.62
C ALA A 413 14.78 36.39 -27.36
N THR A 414 15.05 37.13 -28.43
CA THR A 414 15.15 38.60 -28.32
C THR A 414 13.77 39.18 -27.97
N PRO A 415 13.68 40.43 -27.45
CA PRO A 415 12.38 41.06 -27.17
C PRO A 415 11.43 41.06 -28.37
N ALA A 416 11.95 41.31 -29.58
CA ALA A 416 11.17 41.28 -30.81
C ALA A 416 10.68 39.88 -31.17
N GLN A 417 11.52 38.85 -31.00
CA GLN A 417 11.13 37.45 -31.23
C GLN A 417 10.06 37.01 -30.22
N LEU A 418 10.22 37.35 -28.94
CA LEU A 418 9.24 37.03 -27.92
C LEU A 418 7.89 37.67 -28.23
N ALA A 419 7.88 38.96 -28.59
CA ALA A 419 6.67 39.66 -29.00
C ALA A 419 5.99 38.99 -30.21
N TYR A 420 6.75 38.61 -31.24
CA TYR A 420 6.24 37.88 -32.40
C TYR A 420 5.54 36.57 -32.01
N TRP A 421 6.18 35.72 -31.21
CA TRP A 421 5.58 34.44 -30.80
C TRP A 421 4.36 34.63 -29.89
N MET A 422 4.37 35.66 -29.02
CA MET A 422 3.21 36.03 -28.22
C MET A 422 2.03 36.49 -29.09
N GLU A 423 2.28 37.31 -30.10
CA GLU A 423 1.26 37.76 -31.08
C GLU A 423 0.68 36.57 -31.86
N LYS A 424 1.51 35.58 -32.20
CA LYS A 424 1.06 34.32 -32.82
C LYS A 424 0.32 33.38 -31.86
N GLY A 425 0.12 33.77 -30.60
CA GLY A 425 -0.66 33.04 -29.61
C GLY A 425 0.11 31.99 -28.81
N ALA A 426 1.44 32.05 -28.78
CA ALA A 426 2.25 31.13 -27.97
C ALA A 426 2.04 31.29 -26.46
N PHE A 427 1.59 32.45 -25.97
CA PHE A 427 1.25 32.63 -24.56
C PHE A 427 -0.19 32.20 -24.23
N THR A 428 -1.12 32.39 -25.18
CA THR A 428 -2.55 32.11 -24.99
C THR A 428 -2.94 30.69 -25.42
N MET A 429 -2.00 29.90 -25.96
CA MET A 429 -2.25 28.63 -26.64
C MET A 429 -3.26 28.74 -27.81
N GLN A 430 -3.40 29.92 -28.41
CA GLN A 430 -4.30 30.15 -29.55
C GLN A 430 -3.53 29.99 -30.86
N GLY A 431 -3.74 28.88 -31.56
CA GLY A 431 -3.03 28.56 -32.81
C GLY A 431 -1.62 28.00 -32.62
N ILE A 432 -0.98 28.22 -31.47
CA ILE A 432 0.32 27.64 -31.13
C ILE A 432 0.24 26.82 -29.84
N THR A 433 0.56 25.54 -29.95
CA THR A 433 0.87 24.66 -28.83
C THR A 433 2.29 24.14 -29.01
N GLY A 434 3.09 24.23 -27.96
CA GLY A 434 4.55 24.06 -28.04
C GLY A 434 5.04 22.84 -27.28
N CYS A 435 6.06 22.17 -27.81
CA CYS A 435 6.84 21.15 -27.10
C CYS A 435 8.35 21.47 -27.12
N PHE A 436 9.14 20.68 -26.39
CA PHE A 436 10.56 20.95 -26.14
C PHE A 436 11.45 19.82 -26.66
N GLY A 437 12.03 20.00 -27.85
CA GLY A 437 12.75 19.01 -28.63
C GLY A 437 14.26 18.98 -28.34
N MET A 438 14.65 18.64 -27.12
CA MET A 438 16.07 18.55 -26.73
C MET A 438 16.63 17.14 -26.91
N THR A 439 16.17 16.21 -26.07
CA THR A 439 16.65 14.83 -25.98
C THR A 439 16.54 14.10 -27.31
N GLU A 440 17.56 13.29 -27.60
CA GLU A 440 17.65 12.41 -28.75
C GLU A 440 17.75 10.96 -28.30
N LEU A 441 17.44 10.03 -29.19
CA LEU A 441 17.55 8.59 -28.94
C LEU A 441 18.97 8.20 -28.50
N GLY A 442 20.01 8.81 -29.09
CA GLY A 442 21.41 8.59 -28.72
C GLY A 442 21.93 9.46 -27.57
N HIS A 443 21.24 10.57 -27.24
CA HIS A 443 21.79 11.61 -26.38
C HIS A 443 20.75 12.21 -25.43
N GLY A 444 20.89 11.91 -24.13
CA GLY A 444 20.14 12.56 -23.04
C GLY A 444 21.02 13.52 -22.24
N SER A 445 21.88 12.98 -21.36
CA SER A 445 22.73 13.78 -20.46
C SER A 445 23.77 14.64 -21.20
N ASN A 446 24.36 14.13 -22.28
CA ASN A 446 25.35 14.85 -23.07
C ASN A 446 24.71 15.71 -24.18
N VAL A 447 24.07 16.81 -23.79
CA VAL A 447 23.40 17.76 -24.72
C VAL A 447 24.38 18.40 -25.72
N ALA A 448 25.67 18.49 -25.38
CA ALA A 448 26.68 18.99 -26.31
C ALA A 448 26.92 18.02 -27.49
N GLY A 449 26.62 16.74 -27.30
CA GLY A 449 26.78 15.68 -28.29
C GLY A 449 25.58 15.47 -29.22
N LEU A 450 24.52 16.28 -29.11
CA LEU A 450 23.34 16.14 -29.98
C LEU A 450 23.72 16.14 -31.47
N GLU A 451 23.01 15.35 -32.25
CA GLU A 451 23.33 15.07 -33.65
C GLU A 451 22.43 15.83 -34.63
N THR A 452 21.23 16.25 -34.22
CA THR A 452 20.34 17.09 -35.06
C THR A 452 21.09 18.36 -35.47
N THR A 453 21.08 18.70 -36.76
CA THR A 453 21.78 19.88 -37.30
C THR A 453 20.79 20.96 -37.69
N ALA A 454 21.22 22.22 -37.58
CA ALA A 454 20.56 23.39 -38.16
C ALA A 454 21.61 24.16 -38.98
N THR A 455 21.62 23.94 -40.29
CA THR A 455 22.64 24.49 -41.21
C THR A 455 22.12 25.76 -41.86
N TYR A 456 22.83 26.87 -41.71
CA TYR A 456 22.43 28.16 -42.27
C TYR A 456 22.66 28.22 -43.78
N ASP A 457 21.62 28.64 -44.51
CA ASP A 457 21.65 28.92 -45.93
C ASP A 457 21.53 30.43 -46.18
N PRO A 458 22.64 31.12 -46.52
CA PRO A 458 22.64 32.57 -46.72
C PRO A 458 21.85 33.02 -47.96
N ASN A 459 21.63 32.13 -48.94
CA ASN A 459 20.90 32.48 -50.16
C ASN A 459 19.39 32.57 -49.91
N ALA A 460 18.88 31.70 -49.03
CA ALA A 460 17.47 31.66 -48.65
C ALA A 460 17.14 32.49 -47.40
N ASP A 461 18.15 32.91 -46.62
CA ASP A 461 17.98 33.48 -45.27
C ASP A 461 17.23 32.52 -44.32
N GLU A 462 17.60 31.24 -44.39
CA GLU A 462 16.93 30.12 -43.71
C GLU A 462 17.92 29.17 -43.03
N PHE A 463 17.42 28.33 -42.11
CA PHE A 463 18.11 27.15 -41.60
C PHE A 463 17.49 25.87 -42.16
N ASP A 464 18.37 24.93 -42.52
CA ASP A 464 18.02 23.55 -42.83
C ASP A 464 18.16 22.66 -41.57
N VAL A 465 17.02 22.25 -41.01
CA VAL A 465 16.95 21.40 -39.82
C VAL A 465 16.83 19.93 -40.21
N HIS A 466 17.77 19.11 -39.75
CA HIS A 466 17.85 17.71 -40.17
C HIS A 466 18.32 16.77 -39.03
N SER A 467 17.73 15.58 -38.96
CA SER A 467 18.15 14.46 -38.11
C SER A 467 18.95 13.45 -38.97
N PRO A 468 20.30 13.55 -39.02
CA PRO A 468 21.13 12.81 -39.99
C PRO A 468 21.16 11.29 -39.74
N THR A 469 20.92 10.87 -38.50
CA THR A 469 20.99 9.47 -38.07
C THR A 469 19.69 9.05 -37.38
N LEU A 470 19.54 7.75 -37.12
CA LEU A 470 18.46 7.25 -36.27
C LEU A 470 18.62 7.76 -34.83
N THR A 471 19.85 7.80 -34.33
CA THR A 471 20.16 8.26 -32.97
C THR A 471 19.87 9.75 -32.77
N ALA A 472 19.91 10.56 -33.84
CA ALA A 472 19.47 11.96 -33.87
C ALA A 472 17.95 12.17 -33.77
N THR A 473 17.15 11.10 -33.76
CA THR A 473 15.70 11.20 -33.57
C THR A 473 15.42 11.83 -32.22
N LYS A 474 14.67 12.94 -32.18
CA LYS A 474 14.22 13.52 -30.91
C LYS A 474 13.35 12.50 -30.19
N TRP A 475 13.56 12.31 -28.89
CA TRP A 475 12.95 11.24 -28.12
C TRP A 475 12.47 11.74 -26.76
N TRP A 476 11.39 11.14 -26.24
CA TRP A 476 10.69 11.56 -25.01
C TRP A 476 10.03 12.95 -25.05
N ILE A 477 9.73 13.49 -26.23
CA ILE A 477 9.24 14.86 -26.37
C ILE A 477 7.76 14.93 -25.96
N GLY A 478 7.48 15.37 -24.73
CA GLY A 478 6.13 15.51 -24.21
C GLY A 478 5.30 16.50 -25.05
N GLY A 479 4.11 16.10 -25.45
CA GLY A 479 3.22 16.88 -26.32
C GLY A 479 3.45 16.66 -27.82
N ALA A 480 4.60 16.12 -28.24
CA ALA A 480 4.92 16.01 -29.67
C ALA A 480 3.99 15.05 -30.42
N ALA A 481 3.59 13.94 -29.80
CA ALA A 481 2.84 12.90 -30.48
C ALA A 481 1.50 13.42 -30.99
N HIS A 482 0.67 14.03 -30.13
CA HIS A 482 -0.73 14.35 -30.44
C HIS A 482 -1.17 15.76 -30.04
N THR A 483 -0.28 16.64 -29.57
CA THR A 483 -0.68 17.96 -29.02
C THR A 483 -0.02 19.16 -29.69
N ALA A 484 1.30 19.10 -29.92
CA ALA A 484 2.09 20.27 -30.28
C ALA A 484 2.03 20.61 -31.78
N THR A 485 1.81 21.90 -32.09
CA THR A 485 1.98 22.44 -33.44
C THR A 485 3.39 22.96 -33.70
N HIS A 486 4.13 23.34 -32.65
CA HIS A 486 5.49 23.88 -32.72
C HIS A 486 6.43 23.20 -31.72
N CYS A 487 7.73 23.25 -32.01
CA CYS A 487 8.76 22.71 -31.14
C CYS A 487 9.94 23.66 -31.00
N ALA A 488 10.41 23.86 -29.77
CA ALA A 488 11.74 24.44 -29.52
C ALA A 488 12.78 23.31 -29.68
N VAL A 489 13.36 23.21 -30.87
CA VAL A 489 14.32 22.17 -31.24
C VAL A 489 15.74 22.60 -30.87
N TYR A 490 16.45 21.75 -30.14
CA TYR A 490 17.88 21.93 -29.89
C TYR A 490 18.68 21.21 -30.96
N ALA A 491 19.51 21.95 -31.70
CA ALA A 491 20.28 21.43 -32.81
C ALA A 491 21.67 22.06 -32.87
N GLN A 492 22.64 21.35 -33.46
CA GLN A 492 23.97 21.85 -33.75
C GLN A 492 23.88 22.95 -34.80
N LEU A 493 24.21 24.19 -34.42
CA LEU A 493 24.28 25.31 -35.35
C LEU A 493 25.49 25.12 -36.28
N ILE A 494 25.24 25.10 -37.59
CA ILE A 494 26.30 25.01 -38.61
C ILE A 494 26.20 26.23 -39.52
N VAL A 495 27.28 26.99 -39.64
CA VAL A 495 27.38 28.16 -40.53
C VAL A 495 28.70 28.09 -41.28
N ASN A 496 28.65 28.15 -42.61
CA ASN A 496 29.83 28.03 -43.49
C ASN A 496 30.69 26.80 -43.16
N GLY A 497 30.05 25.66 -42.90
CA GLY A 497 30.71 24.39 -42.54
C GLY A 497 31.25 24.31 -41.10
N LYS A 498 31.25 25.41 -40.33
CA LYS A 498 31.71 25.43 -38.94
C LYS A 498 30.56 25.14 -37.97
N ARG A 499 30.79 24.25 -37.01
CA ARG A 499 29.88 23.96 -35.89
C ARG A 499 30.07 24.99 -34.77
N TYR A 500 28.97 25.59 -34.32
CA TYR A 500 28.91 26.56 -33.21
C TYR A 500 28.19 25.98 -31.98
N GLY A 501 28.08 24.65 -31.90
CA GLY A 501 27.43 23.94 -30.81
C GLY A 501 25.91 24.04 -30.81
N THR A 502 25.29 23.43 -29.81
CA THR A 502 23.82 23.35 -29.67
C THR A 502 23.19 24.74 -29.47
N LYS A 503 22.16 25.04 -30.25
CA LYS A 503 21.31 26.24 -30.18
C LYS A 503 19.83 25.85 -30.33
N THR A 504 18.93 26.79 -30.04
CA THR A 504 17.48 26.56 -30.01
C THR A 504 16.80 27.21 -31.22
N PHE A 505 15.93 26.45 -31.88
CA PHE A 505 15.20 26.85 -33.08
C PHE A 505 13.73 26.53 -32.93
N VAL A 506 12.84 27.46 -33.29
CA VAL A 506 11.39 27.18 -33.31
C VAL A 506 11.01 26.57 -34.66
N VAL A 507 10.63 25.30 -34.65
CA VAL A 507 10.21 24.55 -35.84
C VAL A 507 8.72 24.27 -35.76
N GLN A 508 7.97 24.63 -36.80
CA GLN A 508 6.57 24.24 -36.93
C GLN A 508 6.49 22.76 -37.28
N LEU A 509 5.77 21.99 -36.46
CA LEU A 509 5.60 20.55 -36.63
C LEU A 509 4.32 20.20 -37.39
N ARG A 510 3.26 20.99 -37.22
CA ARG A 510 1.95 20.76 -37.82
C ARG A 510 1.35 22.02 -38.41
N ASP A 511 0.58 21.87 -39.47
CA ASP A 511 -0.34 22.91 -39.90
C ASP A 511 -1.34 23.20 -38.77
N THR A 512 -1.58 24.47 -38.47
CA THR A 512 -2.37 24.87 -37.30
C THR A 512 -3.89 24.75 -37.53
N LYS A 513 -4.33 24.53 -38.76
CA LYS A 513 -5.73 24.37 -39.15
C LYS A 513 -6.10 22.91 -39.41
N THR A 514 -5.26 22.17 -40.12
CA THR A 514 -5.51 20.76 -40.48
C THR A 514 -4.88 19.78 -39.51
N PHE A 515 -3.89 20.22 -38.71
CA PHE A 515 -3.09 19.40 -37.81
C PHE A 515 -2.25 18.31 -38.50
N GLU A 516 -2.14 18.37 -39.84
CA GLU A 516 -1.25 17.52 -40.63
C GLU A 516 0.22 17.89 -40.37
N LEU A 517 1.12 16.92 -40.50
CA LEU A 517 2.55 17.15 -40.34
C LEU A 517 3.08 18.09 -41.43
N MET A 518 3.94 19.04 -41.05
CA MET A 518 4.64 19.87 -42.03
C MET A 518 5.59 18.99 -42.89
N PRO A 519 5.83 19.35 -44.16
CA PRO A 519 6.74 18.60 -45.02
C PRO A 519 8.11 18.37 -44.37
N GLY A 520 8.61 17.14 -44.44
CA GLY A 520 9.89 16.74 -43.84
C GLY A 520 9.84 16.44 -42.33
N VAL A 521 8.73 16.72 -41.64
CA VAL A 521 8.53 16.37 -40.22
C VAL A 521 7.89 14.99 -40.10
N ASN A 522 8.50 14.09 -39.33
CA ASN A 522 7.96 12.77 -39.03
C ASN A 522 7.82 12.60 -37.52
N ILE A 523 6.64 12.18 -37.04
CA ILE A 523 6.33 12.07 -35.62
C ILE A 523 5.52 10.81 -35.34
N GLY A 524 5.73 10.20 -34.17
CA GLY A 524 4.88 9.15 -33.62
C GLY A 524 4.85 9.15 -32.10
N ASP A 525 3.89 8.42 -31.53
CA ASP A 525 3.76 8.20 -30.07
C ASP A 525 4.75 7.12 -29.60
N LEU A 526 5.34 7.32 -28.43
CA LEU A 526 6.15 6.30 -27.75
C LEU A 526 5.30 5.22 -27.07
N GLY A 527 4.01 5.50 -26.84
CA GLY A 527 3.06 4.55 -26.27
C GLY A 527 3.08 4.53 -24.75
N LYS A 528 3.06 3.31 -24.19
CA LYS A 528 2.95 3.05 -22.75
C LYS A 528 4.26 3.35 -22.03
N LYS A 529 4.15 3.96 -20.85
CA LYS A 529 5.28 4.25 -19.95
C LYS A 529 5.08 3.55 -18.61
N MET A 530 6.09 3.62 -17.74
CA MET A 530 5.96 3.21 -16.34
C MET A 530 4.85 3.99 -15.62
N GLY A 531 4.81 5.31 -15.84
CA GLY A 531 3.81 6.23 -15.31
C GLY A 531 3.68 7.47 -16.19
N ARG A 532 2.89 8.45 -15.74
CA ARG A 532 2.55 9.70 -16.45
C ARG A 532 1.95 9.48 -17.83
N ASP A 533 1.01 8.55 -17.92
CA ASP A 533 0.31 8.24 -19.15
C ASP A 533 -0.66 9.32 -19.62
N GLN A 534 -0.85 10.38 -18.85
CA GLN A 534 -1.50 11.61 -19.30
C GLN A 534 -0.68 12.33 -20.37
N ILE A 535 0.64 12.15 -20.40
CA ILE A 535 1.58 12.80 -21.34
C ILE A 535 1.72 11.96 -22.61
N ASP A 536 1.53 12.62 -23.76
CA ASP A 536 1.78 12.10 -25.10
C ASP A 536 3.22 12.38 -25.55
N ASN A 537 4.18 11.69 -24.92
CA ASN A 537 5.58 11.74 -25.34
C ASN A 537 5.74 11.13 -26.74
N GLY A 538 6.28 11.92 -27.66
CA GLY A 538 6.55 11.50 -29.03
C GLY A 538 8.03 11.47 -29.38
N TRP A 539 8.31 10.84 -30.52
CA TRP A 539 9.57 10.98 -31.23
C TRP A 539 9.41 11.92 -32.43
N ILE A 540 10.49 12.61 -32.83
CA ILE A 540 10.48 13.53 -33.98
C ILE A 540 11.73 13.31 -34.83
N ARG A 541 11.56 13.14 -36.15
CA ARG A 541 12.65 13.18 -37.14
C ARG A 541 12.42 14.30 -38.13
N PHE A 542 13.49 15.05 -38.41
CA PHE A 542 13.48 16.13 -39.40
C PHE A 542 14.24 15.70 -40.66
N THR A 543 13.60 15.83 -41.83
CA THR A 543 14.20 15.56 -43.14
C THR A 543 14.25 16.86 -43.92
N HIS A 544 15.40 17.54 -43.84
CA HIS A 544 15.67 18.82 -44.48
C HIS A 544 14.57 19.90 -44.34
N VAL A 545 14.14 20.16 -43.10
CA VAL A 545 13.05 21.11 -42.80
C VAL A 545 13.59 22.53 -42.81
N ARG A 546 13.08 23.35 -43.72
CA ARG A 546 13.49 24.76 -43.87
C ARG A 546 12.70 25.66 -42.92
N ILE A 547 13.41 26.51 -42.18
CA ILE A 547 12.83 27.53 -41.30
C ILE A 547 13.50 28.89 -41.53
N PRO A 548 12.81 30.02 -41.38
CA PRO A 548 13.42 31.34 -41.45
C PRO A 548 14.56 31.51 -40.45
N ARG A 549 15.60 32.28 -40.81
CA ARG A 549 16.70 32.61 -39.89
C ARG A 549 16.19 33.18 -38.55
N SER A 550 15.12 33.97 -38.60
CA SER A 550 14.48 34.59 -37.43
C SER A 550 13.87 33.59 -36.43
N HIS A 551 13.74 32.30 -36.79
CA HIS A 551 13.24 31.26 -35.89
C HIS A 551 14.32 30.67 -34.95
N MET A 552 15.60 30.95 -35.19
CA MET A 552 16.64 30.70 -34.18
C MET A 552 16.48 31.69 -33.02
N LEU A 553 16.49 31.25 -31.77
CA LEU A 553 16.37 32.15 -30.62
C LEU A 553 17.71 32.87 -30.35
N MET A 554 17.75 34.19 -30.58
CA MET A 554 19.00 34.95 -30.75
C MET A 554 19.34 35.93 -29.62
N LYS A 555 18.81 35.75 -28.40
CA LYS A 555 19.15 36.62 -27.26
C LYS A 555 20.66 36.60 -26.95
N HIS A 556 21.27 35.43 -27.02
CA HIS A 556 22.67 35.22 -26.63
C HIS A 556 23.60 35.05 -27.85
N THR A 557 23.34 34.05 -28.70
CA THR A 557 24.08 33.85 -29.96
C THR A 557 23.25 34.38 -31.12
N LYS A 558 23.85 35.20 -31.99
CA LYS A 558 23.19 35.78 -33.17
C LYS A 558 23.83 35.23 -34.43
N VAL A 559 23.01 35.02 -35.46
CA VAL A 559 23.48 34.77 -36.82
C VAL A 559 22.97 35.91 -37.69
N LEU A 560 23.88 36.70 -38.25
CA LEU A 560 23.56 37.77 -39.17
C LEU A 560 23.20 37.21 -40.54
N ARG A 561 22.51 37.99 -41.37
CA ARG A 561 22.16 37.60 -42.74
C ARG A 561 23.41 37.27 -43.58
N SER A 562 24.53 37.94 -43.30
CA SER A 562 25.84 37.70 -43.91
C SER A 562 26.44 36.32 -43.59
N GLY A 563 25.89 35.58 -42.63
CA GLY A 563 26.48 34.35 -42.10
C GLY A 563 27.53 34.59 -41.02
N GLU A 564 27.70 35.83 -40.55
CA GLU A 564 28.51 36.12 -39.37
C GLU A 564 27.80 35.64 -38.10
N VAL A 565 28.52 34.94 -37.23
CA VAL A 565 28.01 34.44 -35.94
C VAL A 565 28.61 35.28 -34.80
N ILE A 566 27.74 35.89 -34.01
CA ILE A 566 28.11 36.66 -32.80
C ILE A 566 27.76 35.81 -31.59
N GLU A 567 28.76 35.42 -30.80
CA GLU A 567 28.58 34.64 -29.57
C GLU A 567 28.49 35.55 -28.33
N PRO A 568 27.76 35.12 -27.28
CA PRO A 568 27.67 35.91 -26.06
C PRO A 568 29.04 35.97 -25.35
N PRO A 569 29.36 37.07 -24.66
CA PRO A 569 30.56 37.15 -23.83
C PRO A 569 30.56 36.11 -22.69
N LEU A 570 29.38 35.66 -22.25
CA LEU A 570 29.18 34.66 -21.19
C LEU A 570 28.17 33.59 -21.61
N ALA A 571 28.66 32.46 -22.11
CA ALA A 571 27.81 31.31 -22.46
C ALA A 571 27.07 30.68 -21.25
N GLN A 572 27.49 30.99 -20.01
CA GLN A 572 26.98 30.39 -18.77
C GLN A 572 25.59 30.89 -18.35
N LEU A 573 25.09 32.00 -18.91
CA LEU A 573 23.76 32.53 -18.59
C LEU A 573 22.62 31.60 -19.05
N ALA A 574 22.87 30.77 -20.07
CA ALA A 574 21.91 29.78 -20.55
C ALA A 574 21.54 28.70 -19.51
N TYR A 575 22.36 28.51 -18.46
CA TYR A 575 22.09 27.52 -17.40
C TYR A 575 20.99 27.94 -16.43
N GLY A 576 20.59 29.23 -16.40
CA GLY A 576 19.58 29.74 -15.47
C GLY A 576 18.21 29.05 -15.58
N ALA A 577 17.79 28.67 -16.81
CA ALA A 577 16.53 27.98 -17.04
C ALA A 577 16.52 26.55 -16.46
N LEU A 578 17.66 25.84 -16.53
CA LEU A 578 17.80 24.48 -16.00
C LEU A 578 17.83 24.43 -14.46
N ILE A 579 18.21 25.54 -13.80
CA ILE A 579 18.16 25.63 -12.33
C ILE A 579 16.71 25.63 -11.86
N GLN A 580 15.82 26.35 -12.55
CA GLN A 580 14.40 26.45 -12.16
C GLN A 580 13.73 25.08 -12.06
N GLY A 581 13.93 24.21 -13.06
CA GLY A 581 13.40 22.85 -13.05
C GLY A 581 13.87 22.05 -11.83
N ARG A 582 15.16 22.15 -11.50
CA ARG A 582 15.75 21.46 -10.33
C ARG A 582 15.19 21.99 -9.00
N VAL A 583 15.01 23.31 -8.87
CA VAL A 583 14.37 23.93 -7.69
C VAL A 583 12.95 23.40 -7.49
N SER A 584 12.18 23.33 -8.58
CA SER A 584 10.82 22.78 -8.54
C SER A 584 10.84 21.32 -8.06
N MET A 585 11.75 20.48 -8.57
CA MET A 585 11.78 19.06 -8.23
C MET A 585 12.14 18.78 -6.77
N VAL A 586 12.90 19.66 -6.12
CA VAL A 586 13.14 19.56 -4.67
C VAL A 586 11.84 19.85 -3.90
N SER A 587 11.06 20.83 -4.36
CA SER A 587 9.73 21.13 -3.80
C SER A 587 8.72 20.00 -4.05
N ASP A 588 8.69 19.45 -5.27
CA ASP A 588 7.83 18.32 -5.64
C ASP A 588 8.17 17.08 -4.81
N SER A 589 9.47 16.82 -4.56
CA SER A 589 9.93 15.73 -3.68
C SER A 589 9.34 15.87 -2.28
N ALA A 590 9.39 17.07 -1.70
CA ALA A 590 8.83 17.33 -0.38
C ALA A 590 7.30 17.17 -0.38
N ASN A 591 6.59 17.73 -1.37
CA ASN A 591 5.13 17.72 -1.41
C ASN A 591 4.54 16.31 -1.68
N VAL A 592 5.17 15.52 -2.54
CA VAL A 592 4.75 14.13 -2.77
C VAL A 592 5.06 13.25 -1.56
N ALA A 593 6.19 13.47 -0.88
CA ALA A 593 6.52 12.76 0.35
C ALA A 593 5.51 13.05 1.48
N LYS A 594 5.07 14.32 1.64
CA LYS A 594 3.99 14.70 2.56
C LYS A 594 2.75 13.86 2.35
N ARG A 595 2.26 13.77 1.09
CA ARG A 595 1.07 12.97 0.73
C ARG A 595 1.27 11.49 1.08
N ALA A 596 2.41 10.91 0.72
CA ALA A 596 2.68 9.49 0.97
C ALA A 596 2.70 9.16 2.47
N LEU A 597 3.37 10.00 3.27
CA LEU A 597 3.45 9.85 4.71
C LEU A 597 2.11 10.11 5.40
N THR A 598 1.28 11.05 4.91
CA THR A 598 -0.08 11.22 5.43
C THR A 598 -0.90 9.93 5.26
N ILE A 599 -0.81 9.27 4.10
CA ILE A 599 -1.51 7.99 3.87
C ILE A 599 -1.01 6.92 4.82
N ALA A 600 0.32 6.71 4.88
CA ALA A 600 0.91 5.65 5.68
C ALA A 600 0.69 5.85 7.19
N THR A 601 0.88 7.07 7.70
CA THR A 601 0.74 7.37 9.13
C THR A 601 -0.70 7.28 9.57
N ARG A 602 -1.66 7.87 8.82
CA ARG A 602 -3.09 7.76 9.17
C ARG A 602 -3.55 6.31 9.15
N TYR A 603 -3.13 5.52 8.16
CA TYR A 603 -3.45 4.09 8.12
C TYR A 603 -2.81 3.33 9.29
N ALA A 604 -1.54 3.59 9.62
CA ALA A 604 -0.86 2.94 10.74
C ALA A 604 -1.51 3.25 12.10
N SER A 605 -2.16 4.42 12.23
CA SER A 605 -2.92 4.85 13.40
C SER A 605 -4.30 4.22 13.54
N VAL A 606 -4.82 3.55 12.52
CA VAL A 606 -6.12 2.87 12.57
C VAL A 606 -6.03 1.36 12.33
N ARG A 607 -5.00 0.92 11.59
CA ARG A 607 -4.76 -0.48 11.30
C ARG A 607 -4.22 -1.15 12.56
N ARG A 608 -4.86 -2.24 12.95
CA ARG A 608 -4.44 -3.12 14.03
C ARG A 608 -4.05 -4.48 13.45
N GLN A 609 -3.01 -5.08 14.00
CA GLN A 609 -2.57 -6.43 13.66
C GLN A 609 -1.69 -6.98 14.76
N PHE A 610 -1.94 -8.22 15.17
CA PHE A 610 -1.25 -8.91 16.26
C PHE A 610 -1.52 -8.28 17.64
N SER A 611 -1.11 -8.98 18.69
CA SER A 611 -1.26 -8.56 20.08
C SER A 611 0.08 -8.09 20.65
N ASP A 612 0.04 -7.14 21.57
CA ASP A 612 1.18 -6.78 22.44
C ASP A 612 1.43 -7.80 23.57
N GLY A 613 0.65 -8.88 23.59
CA GLY A 613 0.70 -9.93 24.60
C GLY A 613 -0.28 -9.73 25.75
N THR A 614 -1.04 -8.62 25.79
CA THR A 614 -2.03 -8.34 26.83
C THR A 614 -3.31 -9.14 26.59
N PRO A 615 -3.66 -10.12 27.43
CA PRO A 615 -4.86 -10.93 27.22
C PRO A 615 -6.13 -10.08 27.27
N GLY A 616 -6.98 -10.21 26.25
CA GLY A 616 -8.26 -9.49 26.16
C GLY A 616 -8.16 -8.03 25.69
N ALA A 617 -6.96 -7.51 25.43
CA ALA A 617 -6.79 -6.22 24.76
C ALA A 617 -7.10 -6.34 23.25
N PRO A 618 -7.58 -5.27 22.61
CA PRO A 618 -7.67 -5.23 21.15
C PRO A 618 -6.28 -5.36 20.52
N GLU A 619 -6.22 -5.88 19.29
CA GLU A 619 -4.97 -5.91 18.51
C GLU A 619 -4.29 -4.53 18.49
N THR A 620 -2.97 -4.52 18.55
CA THR A 620 -2.16 -3.31 18.67
C THR A 620 -2.17 -2.52 17.37
N LYS A 621 -2.25 -1.19 17.43
CA LYS A 621 -2.17 -0.36 16.21
C LYS A 621 -0.76 -0.47 15.64
N LEU A 622 -0.63 -0.46 14.31
CA LEU A 622 0.68 -0.59 13.69
C LEU A 622 1.66 0.49 14.17
N ILE A 623 1.20 1.74 14.30
CA ILE A 623 2.03 2.86 14.76
C ILE A 623 2.53 2.72 16.21
N ASP A 624 1.92 1.86 17.04
CA ASP A 624 2.34 1.62 18.42
C ASP A 624 3.57 0.68 18.48
N TYR A 625 3.84 -0.10 17.42
CA TYR A 625 5.05 -0.90 17.35
C TYR A 625 6.28 -0.03 17.09
N PRO A 626 7.34 -0.11 17.93
CA PRO A 626 8.57 0.66 17.73
C PRO A 626 9.17 0.47 16.33
N ILE A 627 9.16 -0.75 15.80
CA ILE A 627 9.67 -1.00 14.44
C ILE A 627 8.90 -0.25 13.34
N HIS A 628 7.59 -0.04 13.52
CA HIS A 628 6.78 0.73 12.58
C HIS A 628 7.03 2.24 12.73
N GLN A 629 7.31 2.71 13.94
CA GLN A 629 7.73 4.09 14.19
C GLN A 629 9.08 4.37 13.51
N HIS A 630 10.07 3.49 13.66
CA HIS A 630 11.36 3.56 12.97
C HIS A 630 11.23 3.57 11.45
N ARG A 631 10.18 2.94 10.92
CA ARG A 631 9.92 2.92 9.49
C ARG A 631 9.40 4.27 8.96
N LEU A 632 8.55 4.96 9.71
CA LEU A 632 7.81 6.13 9.21
C LEU A 632 8.30 7.47 9.79
N LEU A 633 8.61 7.55 11.08
CA LEU A 633 8.92 8.84 11.74
C LEU A 633 10.26 9.45 11.28
N PRO A 634 11.32 8.68 11.01
CA PRO A 634 12.53 9.24 10.40
C PRO A 634 12.30 9.78 8.99
N LEU A 635 11.43 9.12 8.21
CA LEU A 635 11.01 9.59 6.89
C LEU A 635 10.15 10.87 6.99
N MET A 636 9.37 11.01 8.06
CA MET A 636 8.69 12.26 8.41
C MET A 636 9.70 13.39 8.62
N ALA A 637 10.68 13.18 9.51
CA ALA A 637 11.74 14.14 9.80
C ALA A 637 12.52 14.53 8.53
N GLN A 638 12.85 13.55 7.68
CA GLN A 638 13.47 13.76 6.37
C GLN A 638 12.60 14.61 5.44
N THR A 639 11.28 14.43 5.46
CA THR A 639 10.35 15.24 4.66
C THR A 639 10.35 16.70 5.09
N PHE A 640 10.38 16.98 6.40
CA PHE A 640 10.55 18.35 6.90
C PHE A 640 11.89 18.97 6.46
N ALA A 641 12.98 18.19 6.52
CA ALA A 641 14.28 18.65 6.00
C ALA A 641 14.21 19.04 4.51
N MET A 642 13.53 18.23 3.69
CA MET A 642 13.30 18.55 2.27
C MET A 642 12.45 19.82 2.08
N VAL A 643 11.39 20.02 2.87
CA VAL A 643 10.54 21.23 2.79
C VAL A 643 11.38 22.49 3.02
N PHE A 644 12.17 22.49 4.09
CA PHE A 644 12.95 23.67 4.47
C PHE A 644 14.10 23.95 3.52
N ALA A 645 14.74 22.91 2.98
CA ALA A 645 15.73 23.06 1.92
C ALA A 645 15.11 23.58 0.61
N ALA A 646 13.92 23.10 0.22
CA ALA A 646 13.20 23.58 -0.96
C ALA A 646 12.87 25.08 -0.86
N ARG A 647 12.43 25.53 0.32
CA ARG A 647 12.13 26.94 0.59
C ARG A 647 13.36 27.82 0.44
N GLU A 648 14.48 27.44 1.06
CA GLU A 648 15.75 28.19 0.95
C GLU A 648 16.24 28.25 -0.50
N MET A 649 16.21 27.12 -1.19
CA MET A 649 16.66 26.99 -2.56
C MET A 649 15.81 27.84 -3.52
N THR A 650 14.50 27.91 -3.29
CA THR A 650 13.58 28.77 -4.05
C THR A 650 13.91 30.24 -3.83
N ALA A 651 14.11 30.67 -2.58
CA ALA A 651 14.50 32.04 -2.27
C ALA A 651 15.85 32.41 -2.91
N SER A 652 16.84 31.52 -2.81
CA SER A 652 18.16 31.71 -3.41
C SER A 652 18.09 31.85 -4.94
N TYR A 653 17.26 31.04 -5.60
CA TYR A 653 17.05 31.13 -7.05
C TYR A 653 16.37 32.45 -7.45
N GLN A 654 15.33 32.87 -6.72
CA GLN A 654 14.63 34.13 -6.99
C GLN A 654 15.58 35.33 -6.86
N GLN A 655 16.40 35.34 -5.80
CA GLN A 655 17.41 36.38 -5.59
C GLN A 655 18.44 36.40 -6.73
N LEU A 656 18.95 35.23 -7.12
CA LEU A 656 19.90 35.11 -8.23
C LEU A 656 19.31 35.62 -9.55
N MET A 657 18.05 35.28 -9.85
CA MET A 657 17.39 35.73 -11.07
C MET A 657 17.13 37.24 -11.07
N SER A 658 16.80 37.85 -9.92
CA SER A 658 16.72 39.32 -9.80
C SER A 658 18.06 39.96 -10.14
N GLN A 659 19.14 39.48 -9.51
CA GLN A 659 20.50 39.99 -9.74
C GLN A 659 20.92 39.86 -11.21
N LEU A 660 20.64 38.71 -11.85
CA LEU A 660 20.97 38.49 -13.26
C LEU A 660 20.17 39.39 -14.21
N ASN A 661 18.91 39.69 -13.90
CA ASN A 661 18.09 40.60 -14.71
C ASN A 661 18.55 42.06 -14.59
N GLU A 662 18.99 42.48 -13.40
CA GLU A 662 19.50 43.83 -13.14
C GLU A 662 20.87 44.07 -13.82
N LEU A 663 21.66 43.02 -14.03
CA LEU A 663 23.01 43.12 -14.61
C LEU A 663 23.05 43.55 -16.09
N GLY A 664 22.03 43.29 -16.91
CA GLY A 664 22.03 43.71 -18.33
C GLY A 664 23.32 43.38 -19.09
N ASP A 665 23.90 44.37 -19.78
CA ASP A 665 25.21 44.30 -20.48
C ASP A 665 26.41 44.75 -19.60
N SER A 666 26.21 44.84 -18.28
CA SER A 666 27.22 45.32 -17.33
C SER A 666 28.48 44.45 -17.34
N LYS A 667 29.62 45.04 -16.96
CA LYS A 667 30.93 44.38 -16.84
C LYS A 667 31.56 44.75 -15.50
N GLY A 668 32.40 43.88 -14.94
CA GLY A 668 33.16 44.14 -13.70
C GLY A 668 32.76 43.23 -12.54
N ALA A 669 33.11 43.64 -11.32
CA ALA A 669 33.05 42.79 -10.11
C ALA A 669 31.64 42.25 -9.77
N GLU A 670 30.59 42.98 -10.13
CA GLU A 670 29.19 42.56 -9.89
C GLU A 670 28.81 41.34 -10.74
N VAL A 671 29.28 41.30 -12.00
CA VAL A 671 29.11 40.15 -12.90
C VAL A 671 29.86 38.93 -12.37
N ASP A 672 31.09 39.13 -11.88
CA ASP A 672 31.90 38.05 -11.31
C ASP A 672 31.25 37.45 -10.07
N ASN A 673 30.63 38.28 -9.22
CA ASN A 673 29.91 37.81 -8.04
C ASN A 673 28.64 37.03 -8.42
N ALA A 674 27.86 37.54 -9.39
CA ALA A 674 26.69 36.83 -9.90
C ALA A 674 27.05 35.48 -10.54
N ILE A 675 28.18 35.39 -11.25
CA ILE A 675 28.69 34.12 -11.80
C ILE A 675 29.08 33.14 -10.68
N LYS A 676 29.72 33.62 -9.61
CA LYS A 676 30.06 32.77 -8.46
C LYS A 676 28.79 32.22 -7.79
N ASN A 677 27.82 33.09 -7.51
CA ASN A 677 26.52 32.70 -6.94
C ASN A 677 25.75 31.74 -7.87
N LEU A 678 25.80 31.95 -9.18
CA LEU A 678 25.22 31.06 -10.19
C LEU A 678 25.87 29.67 -10.12
N LYS A 679 27.20 29.58 -10.06
CA LYS A 679 27.93 28.30 -9.97
C LYS A 679 27.58 27.55 -8.68
N GLU A 680 27.53 28.25 -7.55
CA GLU A 680 27.12 27.66 -6.26
C GLU A 680 25.68 27.15 -6.32
N THR A 681 24.73 27.99 -6.74
CA THR A 681 23.31 27.61 -6.86
C THR A 681 23.13 26.45 -7.82
N HIS A 682 23.87 26.42 -8.93
CA HIS A 682 23.86 25.33 -9.89
C HIS A 682 24.38 24.00 -9.30
N ALA A 683 25.46 24.04 -8.51
CA ALA A 683 25.99 22.84 -7.87
C ALA A 683 25.10 22.32 -6.73
N THR A 684 24.61 23.23 -5.87
CA THR A 684 23.68 22.91 -4.78
C THR A 684 22.37 22.36 -5.34
N SER A 685 21.84 22.96 -6.41
CA SER A 685 20.63 22.47 -7.06
C SER A 685 20.76 21.06 -7.64
N ALA A 686 21.92 20.73 -8.21
CA ALA A 686 22.20 19.41 -8.75
C ALA A 686 22.21 18.34 -7.64
N GLY A 687 22.90 18.62 -6.52
CA GLY A 687 22.94 17.72 -5.36
C GLY A 687 21.55 17.53 -4.74
N LEU A 688 20.86 18.63 -4.42
CA LEU A 688 19.53 18.57 -3.81
C LEU A 688 18.51 17.86 -4.71
N LYS A 689 18.47 18.16 -6.02
CA LYS A 689 17.56 17.46 -6.92
C LYS A 689 17.83 15.95 -6.90
N ALA A 690 19.09 15.54 -7.02
CA ALA A 690 19.43 14.12 -7.03
C ALA A 690 19.03 13.41 -5.73
N PHE A 691 19.45 13.93 -4.59
CA PHE A 691 19.20 13.25 -3.31
C PHE A 691 17.75 13.38 -2.86
N CYS A 692 17.10 14.54 -2.95
CA CYS A 692 15.70 14.68 -2.54
C CYS A 692 14.76 13.82 -3.39
N THR A 693 15.02 13.65 -4.69
CA THR A 693 14.19 12.77 -5.54
C THR A 693 14.40 11.29 -5.22
N TRP A 694 15.64 10.83 -4.98
CA TRP A 694 15.88 9.47 -4.49
C TRP A 694 15.24 9.22 -3.11
N MET A 695 15.34 10.20 -2.21
CA MET A 695 14.72 10.15 -0.89
C MET A 695 13.20 10.04 -0.97
N CYS A 696 12.55 10.89 -1.79
CA CYS A 696 11.10 10.84 -1.99
C CYS A 696 10.65 9.51 -2.59
N LEU A 697 11.37 8.98 -3.59
CA LEU A 697 11.05 7.69 -4.19
C LEU A 697 11.12 6.55 -3.16
N ASN A 698 12.13 6.57 -2.29
CA ASN A 698 12.23 5.64 -1.16
C ASN A 698 11.09 5.84 -0.14
N ILE A 699 10.72 7.08 0.17
CA ILE A 699 9.61 7.39 1.09
C ILE A 699 8.31 6.80 0.56
N ILE A 700 7.99 6.99 -0.73
CA ILE A 700 6.78 6.45 -1.35
C ILE A 700 6.75 4.92 -1.23
N ASP A 701 7.85 4.24 -1.54
CA ASP A 701 7.88 2.78 -1.48
C ASP A 701 7.85 2.24 -0.03
N GLN A 702 8.53 2.89 0.92
CA GLN A 702 8.43 2.51 2.34
C GLN A 702 7.02 2.72 2.89
N CYS A 703 6.35 3.82 2.52
CA CYS A 703 4.94 4.07 2.84
C CYS A 703 4.04 3.00 2.20
N ARG A 704 4.28 2.63 0.93
CA ARG A 704 3.50 1.60 0.24
C ARG A 704 3.60 0.26 0.96
N GLN A 705 4.81 -0.15 1.30
CA GLN A 705 5.04 -1.41 2.00
C GLN A 705 4.52 -1.39 3.45
N SER A 706 4.42 -0.23 4.11
CA SER A 706 3.87 -0.13 5.48
C SER A 706 2.35 -0.35 5.54
N LEU A 707 1.65 -0.22 4.42
CA LEU A 707 0.22 -0.54 4.28
C LEU A 707 -0.06 -2.04 4.09
N GLY A 708 0.98 -2.88 3.98
CA GLY A 708 0.83 -4.31 3.67
C GLY A 708 0.19 -4.56 2.30
N GLY A 709 -0.63 -5.60 2.18
CA GLY A 709 -1.31 -5.95 0.93
C GLY A 709 -2.19 -4.83 0.37
N HIS A 710 -2.82 -4.02 1.22
CA HIS A 710 -3.66 -2.91 0.76
C HIS A 710 -2.86 -1.84 0.02
N GLY A 711 -1.59 -1.62 0.37
CA GLY A 711 -0.72 -0.67 -0.34
C GLY A 711 -0.39 -1.06 -1.77
N TYR A 712 -0.65 -2.32 -2.16
CA TYR A 712 -0.45 -2.77 -3.54
C TYR A 712 -1.64 -2.43 -4.45
N SER A 713 -2.81 -2.12 -3.88
CA SER A 713 -3.98 -1.71 -4.64
C SER A 713 -3.78 -0.34 -5.28
N ALA A 714 -4.02 -0.25 -6.60
CA ALA A 714 -3.90 0.99 -7.36
C ALA A 714 -4.84 2.10 -6.85
N TYR A 715 -5.97 1.73 -6.24
CA TYR A 715 -6.94 2.68 -5.66
C TYR A 715 -6.42 3.36 -4.38
N THR A 716 -5.32 2.88 -3.80
CA THR A 716 -4.70 3.50 -2.60
C THR A 716 -3.67 4.57 -2.95
N GLY A 717 -3.36 4.74 -4.24
CA GLY A 717 -2.62 5.86 -4.79
C GLY A 717 -1.09 5.75 -4.73
N LEU A 718 -0.50 4.94 -3.84
CA LEU A 718 0.96 4.90 -3.66
C LEU A 718 1.72 4.19 -4.79
N SER A 719 1.16 3.13 -5.38
CA SER A 719 1.78 2.44 -6.53
C SER A 719 1.85 3.34 -7.78
N GLN A 720 0.78 4.07 -8.05
CA GLN A 720 0.76 5.08 -9.12
C GLN A 720 1.68 6.25 -8.79
N ALA A 721 1.69 6.75 -7.54
CA ALA A 721 2.59 7.81 -7.12
C ALA A 721 4.06 7.43 -7.32
N TYR A 722 4.45 6.19 -7.01
CA TYR A 722 5.81 5.69 -7.27
C TYR A 722 6.13 5.74 -8.77
N SER A 723 5.23 5.19 -9.58
CA SER A 723 5.39 5.09 -11.04
C SER A 723 5.50 6.47 -11.71
N ASP A 724 4.69 7.44 -11.26
CA ASP A 724 4.71 8.81 -11.77
C ASP A 724 5.90 9.62 -11.26
N PHE A 725 6.37 9.36 -10.04
CA PHE A 725 7.44 10.11 -9.42
C PHE A 725 8.83 9.66 -9.90
N ALA A 726 9.03 8.37 -10.20
CA ALA A 726 10.33 7.78 -10.52
C ALA A 726 11.10 8.51 -11.63
N VAL A 727 10.40 9.09 -12.61
CA VAL A 727 11.01 9.86 -13.70
C VAL A 727 11.79 11.10 -13.22
N HIS A 728 11.46 11.66 -12.04
CA HIS A 728 12.22 12.75 -11.42
C HIS A 728 13.68 12.39 -11.13
N CYS A 729 14.00 11.10 -10.99
CA CYS A 729 15.37 10.65 -10.80
C CYS A 729 16.18 10.62 -12.11
N THR A 730 15.53 10.81 -13.27
CA THR A 730 16.11 10.62 -14.60
C THR A 730 16.13 11.91 -15.43
N TRP A 731 14.98 12.58 -15.56
CA TRP A 731 14.89 13.80 -16.36
C TRP A 731 15.44 15.03 -15.61
N GLU A 732 15.59 16.16 -16.31
CA GLU A 732 16.24 17.38 -15.78
C GLU A 732 17.65 17.12 -15.21
N GLY A 733 18.33 16.14 -15.82
CA GLY A 733 19.63 15.61 -15.42
C GLY A 733 19.50 14.31 -14.64
N ASP A 734 20.12 13.24 -15.14
CA ASP A 734 20.25 11.99 -14.41
C ASP A 734 20.86 12.23 -13.02
N ASN A 735 20.30 11.61 -11.99
CA ASN A 735 20.72 11.88 -10.62
C ASN A 735 22.21 11.58 -10.39
N THR A 736 22.75 10.49 -10.94
CA THR A 736 24.17 10.15 -10.81
C THR A 736 25.04 11.20 -11.49
N ILE A 737 24.73 11.57 -12.73
CA ILE A 737 25.46 12.63 -13.45
C ILE A 737 25.40 13.98 -12.70
N LEU A 738 24.26 14.33 -12.12
CA LEU A 738 24.13 15.54 -11.30
C LEU A 738 24.98 15.48 -10.02
N THR A 739 25.08 14.32 -9.37
CA THR A 739 26.00 14.17 -8.22
C THR A 739 27.46 14.38 -8.63
N LEU A 740 27.87 13.90 -9.81
CA LEU A 740 29.22 14.10 -10.34
C LEU A 740 29.49 15.57 -10.65
N GLN A 741 28.49 16.30 -11.12
CA GLN A 741 28.56 17.75 -11.34
C GLN A 741 28.73 18.51 -10.01
N CYS A 742 27.95 18.16 -8.99
CA CYS A 742 28.09 18.69 -7.63
C CYS A 742 29.49 18.38 -7.07
N GLY A 743 29.92 17.12 -7.12
CA GLY A 743 31.24 16.69 -6.63
C GLY A 743 32.42 17.38 -7.35
N ARG A 744 32.31 17.64 -8.66
CA ARG A 744 33.31 18.42 -9.41
C ARG A 744 33.44 19.84 -8.86
N TYR A 745 32.31 20.49 -8.57
CA TYR A 745 32.28 21.81 -7.95
C TYR A 745 32.93 21.78 -6.56
N LEU A 746 32.57 20.81 -5.71
CA LEU A 746 33.14 20.66 -4.36
C LEU A 746 34.67 20.52 -4.39
N VAL A 747 35.20 19.66 -5.26
CA VAL A 747 36.65 19.47 -5.44
C VAL A 747 37.32 20.76 -5.91
N ALA A 748 36.74 21.44 -6.92
CA ALA A 748 37.30 22.69 -7.44
C ALA A 748 37.32 23.79 -6.36
N THR A 749 36.22 23.97 -5.64
CA THR A 749 36.13 24.99 -4.58
C THR A 749 37.07 24.69 -3.42
N ALA A 750 37.25 23.42 -3.03
CA ALA A 750 38.24 23.05 -2.01
C ALA A 750 39.68 23.37 -2.45
N LEU A 751 40.04 23.09 -3.71
CA LEU A 751 41.35 23.45 -4.28
C LEU A 751 41.55 24.97 -4.38
N ASP A 752 40.49 25.73 -4.65
CA ASP A 752 40.55 27.19 -4.69
C ASP A 752 40.70 27.78 -3.27
N ALA A 753 40.04 27.19 -2.28
CA ALA A 753 40.21 27.57 -0.87
C ALA A 753 41.64 27.32 -0.37
N ARG A 754 42.28 26.20 -0.77
CA ARG A 754 43.71 25.95 -0.51
C ARG A 754 44.63 27.03 -1.11
N ARG A 755 44.16 27.72 -2.15
CA ARG A 755 44.86 28.85 -2.81
C ARG A 755 44.46 30.22 -2.24
N GLY A 756 43.77 30.25 -1.10
CA GLY A 756 43.37 31.48 -0.40
C GLY A 756 42.11 32.14 -0.96
N GLN A 757 41.37 31.50 -1.87
CA GLN A 757 40.08 32.04 -2.33
C GLN A 757 39.01 31.90 -1.25
N PRO A 758 38.08 32.88 -1.14
CA PRO A 758 37.01 32.81 -0.16
C PRO A 758 36.07 31.64 -0.44
N LEU A 759 35.66 30.95 0.62
CA LEU A 759 34.68 29.89 0.54
C LEU A 759 33.26 30.46 0.39
N PRO A 760 32.41 29.85 -0.45
CA PRO A 760 30.98 30.14 -0.49
C PRO A 760 30.29 29.83 0.84
N ALA A 761 29.15 30.47 1.10
CA ALA A 761 28.42 30.35 2.37
C ALA A 761 28.05 28.89 2.68
N ASN A 762 27.61 28.12 1.68
CA ASN A 762 27.23 26.71 1.88
C ASN A 762 28.43 25.78 2.14
N LEU A 763 29.66 26.26 1.96
CA LEU A 763 30.90 25.54 2.24
C LEU A 763 31.72 26.17 3.35
N ALA A 764 31.17 27.15 4.08
CA ALA A 764 31.86 27.85 5.17
C ALA A 764 32.34 26.90 6.28
N TYR A 765 31.67 25.75 6.45
CA TYR A 765 32.06 24.71 7.41
C TYR A 765 33.44 24.09 7.11
N LEU A 766 33.93 24.15 5.86
CA LEU A 766 35.28 23.67 5.53
C LEU A 766 36.35 24.46 6.28
N LYS A 767 36.12 25.75 6.58
CA LYS A 767 37.07 26.59 7.32
C LYS A 767 37.29 26.13 8.75
N SER A 768 36.24 25.64 9.41
CA SER A 768 36.34 25.14 10.79
C SER A 768 36.73 23.67 10.86
N ALA A 769 36.38 22.89 9.84
CA ALA A 769 36.60 21.45 9.80
C ALA A 769 37.98 21.03 9.26
N LEU A 770 38.72 21.92 8.59
CA LEU A 770 40.01 21.61 7.97
C LEU A 770 41.18 22.37 8.62
N SER A 771 42.39 21.84 8.45
CA SER A 771 43.66 22.52 8.73
C SER A 771 43.82 23.79 7.88
N SER A 772 44.73 24.68 8.28
CA SER A 772 44.96 25.95 7.56
C SER A 772 45.44 25.78 6.12
N ASP A 773 46.08 24.65 5.80
CA ASP A 773 46.48 24.29 4.44
C ASP A 773 45.38 23.54 3.65
N GLY A 774 44.23 23.26 4.29
CA GLY A 774 43.07 22.60 3.69
C GLY A 774 43.30 21.14 3.29
N LYS A 775 44.35 20.48 3.81
CA LYS A 775 44.71 19.10 3.45
C LYS A 775 44.24 18.06 4.44
N GLU A 776 44.10 18.43 5.72
CA GLU A 776 43.79 17.52 6.81
C GLU A 776 42.54 17.98 7.56
N LEU A 777 41.87 17.03 8.20
CA LEU A 777 40.76 17.33 9.08
C LEU A 777 41.26 17.87 10.41
N LYS A 778 40.62 18.94 10.87
CA LYS A 778 40.70 19.43 12.24
C LYS A 778 39.44 19.01 12.99
N VAL A 779 39.25 17.70 13.13
CA VAL A 779 38.08 17.18 13.86
C VAL A 779 38.22 17.52 15.34
N LYS A 780 37.21 18.17 15.88
CA LYS A 780 36.97 18.21 17.33
C LYS A 780 35.97 17.09 17.62
N PRO A 781 36.40 15.95 18.16
CA PRO A 781 35.49 14.83 18.44
C PRO A 781 34.37 15.25 19.38
N CYS A 782 33.27 14.53 19.35
CA CYS A 782 32.19 14.73 20.31
C CYS A 782 32.70 14.48 21.74
N VAL A 783 32.63 15.50 22.61
CA VAL A 783 33.04 15.41 24.02
C VAL A 783 31.82 15.04 24.85
N GLY A 784 31.64 13.74 25.11
CA GLY A 784 30.54 13.20 25.92
C GLY A 784 29.78 12.07 25.21
N GLU A 785 29.30 11.11 26.00
CA GLU A 785 28.63 9.90 25.50
C GLU A 785 27.12 9.87 25.76
N SER A 786 26.56 10.89 26.42
CA SER A 786 25.12 10.95 26.70
C SER A 786 24.31 11.33 25.45
N ALA A 787 23.05 10.88 25.41
CA ALA A 787 22.14 11.16 24.30
C ALA A 787 21.88 12.67 24.13
N ASP A 788 21.78 13.41 25.23
CA ASP A 788 21.56 14.86 25.20
C ASP A 788 22.72 15.63 24.57
N ILE A 789 23.95 15.10 24.68
CA ILE A 789 25.14 15.70 24.06
C ILE A 789 25.31 15.19 22.64
N ALA A 790 25.37 13.87 22.44
CA ALA A 790 25.64 13.27 21.14
C ALA A 790 24.54 13.57 20.12
N GLY A 791 23.28 13.57 20.56
CA GLY A 791 22.09 13.86 19.75
C GLY A 791 21.66 15.33 19.76
N SER A 792 22.43 16.23 20.40
CA SER A 792 22.12 17.67 20.36
C SER A 792 22.18 18.19 18.92
N LEU A 793 21.34 19.16 18.57
CA LEU A 793 21.29 19.69 17.21
C LEU A 793 22.63 20.35 16.80
N ASP A 794 23.31 21.02 17.72
CA ASP A 794 24.62 21.63 17.45
C ASP A 794 25.73 20.59 17.28
N THR A 795 25.71 19.52 18.08
CA THR A 795 26.63 18.39 17.91
C THR A 795 26.40 17.72 16.56
N LEU A 796 25.16 17.46 16.17
CA LEU A 796 24.82 16.87 14.88
C LEU A 796 25.25 17.76 13.71
N LYS A 797 25.06 19.07 13.78
CA LYS A 797 25.56 20.03 12.75
C LYS A 797 27.08 19.96 12.62
N ALA A 798 27.80 19.94 13.74
CA ALA A 798 29.25 19.80 13.75
C ALA A 798 29.69 18.44 13.18
N ALA A 799 29.02 17.36 13.56
CA ALA A 799 29.30 16.00 13.10
C ALA A 799 29.18 15.88 11.57
N TRP A 800 28.04 16.32 11.02
CA TRP A 800 27.78 16.31 9.59
C TRP A 800 28.71 17.24 8.82
N SER A 801 29.08 18.38 9.40
CA SER A 801 30.11 19.26 8.82
C SER A 801 31.47 18.57 8.71
N SER A 802 31.90 17.86 9.75
CA SER A 802 33.16 17.11 9.76
C SER A 802 33.16 15.97 8.74
N VAL A 803 32.07 15.21 8.64
CA VAL A 803 31.94 14.11 7.67
C VAL A 803 31.94 14.64 6.23
N ALA A 804 31.19 15.71 5.94
CA ALA A 804 31.20 16.32 4.61
C ALA A 804 32.58 16.87 4.24
N ALA A 805 33.28 17.51 5.18
CA ALA A 805 34.66 17.98 4.96
C ALA A 805 35.62 16.83 4.66
N ASN A 806 35.53 15.72 5.41
CA ASN A 806 36.35 14.52 5.19
C ASN A 806 36.13 13.95 3.78
N ALA A 807 34.85 13.76 3.40
CA ALA A 807 34.49 13.22 2.09
C ALA A 807 35.00 14.11 0.94
N ILE A 808 34.92 15.43 1.07
CA ILE A 808 35.44 16.38 0.09
C ILE A 808 36.97 16.29 -0.01
N VAL A 809 37.69 16.25 1.10
CA VAL A 809 39.16 16.12 1.10
C VAL A 809 39.60 14.80 0.46
N ASN A 810 38.90 13.70 0.74
CA ASN A 810 39.21 12.41 0.10
C ASN A 810 38.96 12.47 -1.42
N ALA A 811 37.88 13.11 -1.87
CA ALA A 811 37.64 13.33 -3.31
C ALA A 811 38.72 14.20 -3.97
N VAL A 812 39.22 15.23 -3.26
CA VAL A 812 40.35 16.05 -3.73
C VAL A 812 41.62 15.20 -3.82
N ARG A 813 41.90 14.36 -2.82
CA ARG A 813 43.06 13.46 -2.81
C ARG A 813 43.05 12.48 -3.99
N ASP A 814 41.91 11.86 -4.27
CA ASP A 814 41.76 10.94 -5.41
C ASP A 814 41.93 11.68 -6.74
N PHE A 815 41.39 12.90 -6.85
CA PHE A 815 41.57 13.74 -8.03
C PHE A 815 43.04 14.12 -8.24
N GLU A 816 43.75 14.56 -7.20
CA GLU A 816 45.18 14.86 -7.23
C GLU A 816 46.02 13.61 -7.56
N ALA A 817 45.64 12.44 -7.03
CA ALA A 817 46.28 11.16 -7.37
C ALA A 817 46.09 10.78 -8.85
N GLY A 818 44.92 11.08 -9.43
CA GLY A 818 44.67 10.92 -10.86
C GLY A 818 45.60 11.81 -11.70
N LEU A 819 45.75 13.08 -11.33
CA LEU A 819 46.70 14.00 -11.98
C LEU A 819 48.15 13.52 -11.85
N ALA A 820 48.54 13.04 -10.67
CA ALA A 820 49.90 12.53 -10.42
C ALA A 820 50.24 11.29 -11.28
N LYS A 821 49.22 10.54 -11.74
CA LYS A 821 49.37 9.45 -12.72
C LYS A 821 49.46 9.91 -14.18
N GLY A 822 49.49 11.22 -14.43
CA GLY A 822 49.56 11.80 -15.77
C GLY A 822 48.21 11.85 -16.51
N LEU A 823 47.09 11.67 -15.80
CA LEU A 823 45.76 11.80 -16.41
C LEU A 823 45.46 13.27 -16.75
N SER A 824 44.70 13.49 -17.82
CA SER A 824 44.09 14.80 -18.08
C SER A 824 43.15 15.20 -16.94
N LYS A 825 42.82 16.50 -16.84
CA LYS A 825 41.90 16.99 -15.80
C LYS A 825 40.55 16.27 -15.82
N ASP A 826 39.99 16.04 -17.00
CA ASP A 826 38.70 15.35 -17.14
C ASP A 826 38.81 13.87 -16.76
N ASN A 827 39.90 13.19 -17.16
CA ASN A 827 40.15 11.81 -16.76
C ASN A 827 40.45 11.67 -15.26
N ALA A 828 41.08 12.66 -14.63
CA ALA A 828 41.28 12.71 -13.18
C ALA A 828 39.95 12.93 -12.44
N TYR A 829 39.01 13.71 -13.01
CA TYR A 829 37.65 13.74 -12.49
C TYR A 829 37.02 12.36 -12.58
N GLU A 830 37.04 11.67 -13.72
CA GLU A 830 36.42 10.34 -13.79
C GLU A 830 37.10 9.28 -12.93
N PHE A 831 38.41 9.35 -12.77
CA PHE A 831 39.14 8.54 -11.80
C PHE A 831 38.63 8.73 -10.36
N SER A 832 38.23 9.95 -9.99
CA SER A 832 37.68 10.31 -8.67
C SER A 832 36.13 10.28 -8.62
N SER A 833 35.45 9.67 -9.59
CA SER A 833 33.98 9.69 -9.68
C SER A 833 33.27 9.14 -8.45
N ALA A 834 33.73 8.01 -7.91
CA ALA A 834 33.15 7.38 -6.73
C ALA A 834 33.24 8.27 -5.48
N SER A 835 34.43 8.82 -5.20
CA SER A 835 34.63 9.73 -4.05
C SER A 835 33.95 11.08 -4.24
N ARG A 836 33.85 11.59 -5.48
CA ARG A 836 33.06 12.80 -5.80
C ARG A 836 31.57 12.61 -5.53
N LEU A 837 30.99 11.47 -5.93
CA LEU A 837 29.60 11.15 -5.63
C LEU A 837 29.37 11.07 -4.12
N HIS A 838 30.28 10.40 -3.41
CA HIS A 838 30.22 10.30 -1.95
C HIS A 838 30.32 11.68 -1.27
N ALA A 839 31.23 12.55 -1.72
CA ALA A 839 31.34 13.93 -1.25
C ALA A 839 30.06 14.73 -1.50
N ALA A 840 29.46 14.60 -2.69
CA ALA A 840 28.18 15.24 -3.00
C ALA A 840 27.04 14.76 -2.08
N ARG A 841 27.01 13.46 -1.73
CA ARG A 841 26.05 12.89 -0.77
C ARG A 841 26.22 13.52 0.60
N MET A 842 27.41 13.45 1.18
CA MET A 842 27.65 13.96 2.53
C MET A 842 27.39 15.46 2.61
N HIS A 843 27.83 16.23 1.61
CA HIS A 843 27.53 17.66 1.50
C HIS A 843 26.02 17.94 1.47
N THR A 844 25.25 17.17 0.71
CA THR A 844 23.80 17.40 0.58
C THR A 844 23.06 17.08 1.89
N TYR A 845 23.42 16.01 2.61
CA TYR A 845 22.85 15.72 3.93
C TYR A 845 23.18 16.82 4.94
N THR A 846 24.43 17.31 4.96
CA THR A 846 24.84 18.45 5.80
C THR A 846 24.03 19.70 5.46
N TYR A 847 23.82 19.98 4.18
CA TYR A 847 22.99 21.10 3.73
C TYR A 847 21.55 20.97 4.25
N LEU A 848 20.91 19.80 4.07
CA LEU A 848 19.55 19.54 4.55
C LEU A 848 19.44 19.78 6.06
N LEU A 849 20.37 19.26 6.87
CA LEU A 849 20.36 19.42 8.32
C LEU A 849 20.57 20.88 8.73
N HIS A 850 21.52 21.58 8.09
CA HIS A 850 21.80 22.99 8.39
C HIS A 850 20.60 23.88 8.07
N ARG A 851 19.90 23.63 6.95
CA ARG A 851 18.69 24.38 6.59
C ARG A 851 17.52 24.07 7.49
N PHE A 852 17.38 22.82 7.92
CA PHE A 852 16.39 22.49 8.94
C PHE A 852 16.69 23.23 10.25
N ALA A 853 17.92 23.17 10.75
CA ALA A 853 18.30 23.87 11.99
C ALA A 853 18.08 25.39 11.92
N ALA A 854 18.43 26.03 10.80
CA ALA A 854 18.17 27.46 10.61
C ALA A 854 16.67 27.78 10.64
N GLN A 855 15.82 26.91 10.11
CA GLN A 855 14.36 27.07 10.17
C GLN A 855 13.80 26.82 11.58
N VAL A 856 14.40 25.93 12.37
CA VAL A 856 14.05 25.74 13.80
C VAL A 856 14.31 27.04 14.58
N GLU A 857 15.45 27.69 14.36
CA GLU A 857 15.80 28.95 15.03
C GLU A 857 14.78 30.05 14.69
N GLN A 858 14.40 30.16 13.41
CA GLN A 858 13.43 31.16 12.91
C GLN A 858 11.97 30.82 13.22
N SER A 859 11.67 29.58 13.64
CA SER A 859 10.29 29.15 13.87
C SER A 859 9.65 29.84 15.08
N PRO A 860 8.31 29.96 15.10
CA PRO A 860 7.57 30.38 16.29
C PRO A 860 7.90 29.54 17.53
N GLN A 861 7.88 30.18 18.70
CA GLN A 861 8.26 29.54 19.97
C GLN A 861 7.44 28.26 20.26
N ALA A 862 6.16 28.25 19.90
CA ALA A 862 5.26 27.11 20.10
C ALA A 862 5.60 25.90 19.21
N LEU A 863 6.28 26.10 18.08
CA LEU A 863 6.66 25.02 17.15
C LEU A 863 8.07 24.50 17.37
N ARG A 864 8.93 25.33 17.98
CA ARG A 864 10.36 25.06 18.13
C ARG A 864 10.68 23.71 18.78
N PRO A 865 10.04 23.26 19.88
CA PRO A 865 10.36 21.98 20.50
C PRO A 865 10.18 20.78 19.56
N THR A 866 9.04 20.71 18.88
CA THR A 866 8.71 19.64 17.93
C THR A 866 9.63 19.67 16.71
N LEU A 867 9.90 20.86 16.15
CA LEU A 867 10.80 21.00 15.00
C LEU A 867 12.25 20.68 15.37
N THR A 868 12.71 21.03 16.57
CA THR A 868 14.04 20.62 17.08
C THR A 868 14.15 19.11 17.15
N LEU A 869 13.16 18.42 17.74
CA LEU A 869 13.18 16.97 17.87
C LEU A 869 13.17 16.27 16.51
N LEU A 870 12.39 16.78 15.54
CA LEU A 870 12.42 16.28 14.16
C LEU A 870 13.79 16.51 13.49
N ALA A 871 14.41 17.68 13.67
CA ALA A 871 15.74 17.95 13.12
C ALA A 871 16.81 17.03 13.73
N GLN A 872 16.74 16.78 15.05
CA GLN A 872 17.63 15.84 15.73
C GLN A 872 17.40 14.40 15.24
N LEU A 873 16.14 13.96 15.10
CA LEU A 873 15.81 12.64 14.56
C LEU A 873 16.37 12.46 13.15
N PHE A 874 16.20 13.45 12.27
CA PHE A 874 16.78 13.42 10.92
C PHE A 874 18.30 13.30 10.96
N GLY A 875 18.97 14.15 11.75
CA GLY A 875 20.43 14.16 11.85
C GLY A 875 21.00 12.87 12.43
N ALA A 876 20.41 12.36 13.52
CA ALA A 876 20.85 11.15 14.22
C ALA A 876 20.56 9.87 13.43
N HIS A 877 19.35 9.71 12.89
CA HIS A 877 19.02 8.53 12.08
C HIS A 877 19.87 8.50 10.81
N SER A 878 20.05 9.63 10.13
CA SER A 878 20.90 9.68 8.94
C SER A 878 22.33 9.31 9.29
N ALA A 879 22.81 9.67 10.49
CA ALA A 879 24.15 9.36 10.95
C ALA A 879 24.34 7.85 11.23
N ILE A 880 23.34 7.18 11.80
CA ILE A 880 23.35 5.72 12.01
C ILE A 880 23.50 4.98 10.66
N ASN A 881 22.76 5.42 9.64
CA ASN A 881 22.82 4.85 8.28
C ASN A 881 24.16 5.10 7.57
N HIS A 882 24.96 6.04 8.06
CA HIS A 882 26.28 6.41 7.52
C HIS A 882 27.35 6.33 8.62
N SER A 883 27.20 5.38 9.54
CA SER A 883 28.03 5.32 10.76
C SER A 883 29.52 5.13 10.45
N GLY A 884 29.85 4.44 9.35
CA GLY A 884 31.22 4.27 8.88
C GLY A 884 31.93 5.60 8.61
N GLU A 885 31.22 6.58 8.05
CA GLU A 885 31.75 7.90 7.74
C GLU A 885 32.06 8.72 9.01
N PHE A 886 31.22 8.60 10.04
CA PHE A 886 31.45 9.26 11.33
C PHE A 886 32.64 8.65 12.07
N LEU A 887 32.75 7.32 12.07
CA LEU A 887 33.89 6.59 12.62
C LEU A 887 35.19 6.95 11.87
N GLN A 888 35.16 6.99 10.54
CA GLN A 888 36.32 7.33 9.71
C GLN A 888 36.78 8.78 9.93
N SER A 889 35.84 9.71 10.10
CA SER A 889 36.20 11.11 10.44
C SER A 889 36.74 11.26 11.87
N GLY A 890 36.55 10.25 12.73
CA GLY A 890 36.89 10.31 14.15
C GLY A 890 36.01 11.25 14.96
N PHE A 891 34.84 11.67 14.44
CA PHE A 891 33.94 12.57 15.16
C PHE A 891 33.17 11.84 16.27
N TYR A 892 32.61 10.67 15.96
CA TYR A 892 31.94 9.79 16.92
C TYR A 892 32.73 8.50 17.14
N SER A 893 32.70 7.99 18.37
CA SER A 893 33.13 6.64 18.73
C SER A 893 32.03 5.62 18.48
N GLY A 894 32.37 4.32 18.51
CA GLY A 894 31.37 3.24 18.45
C GLY A 894 30.32 3.33 19.56
N ALA A 895 30.72 3.71 20.78
CA ALA A 895 29.80 3.91 21.91
C ALA A 895 28.83 5.07 21.65
N GLN A 896 29.31 6.18 21.08
CA GLN A 896 28.45 7.30 20.73
C GLN A 896 27.45 6.95 19.61
N ILE A 897 27.80 6.07 18.68
CA ILE A 897 26.85 5.54 17.69
C ILE A 897 25.75 4.71 18.36
N GLU A 898 26.08 3.88 19.35
CA GLU A 898 25.07 3.16 20.15
C GLU A 898 24.17 4.12 20.94
N THR A 899 24.74 5.18 21.53
CA THR A 899 23.96 6.25 22.15
C THR A 899 22.99 6.89 21.16
N LEU A 900 23.42 7.17 19.92
CA LEU A 900 22.53 7.73 18.89
C LEU A 900 21.40 6.76 18.52
N LYS A 901 21.64 5.44 18.48
CA LYS A 901 20.57 4.46 18.27
C LYS A 901 19.53 4.50 19.39
N ALA A 902 19.98 4.56 20.65
CA ALA A 902 19.08 4.71 21.79
C ALA A 902 18.29 6.04 21.72
N PHE A 903 18.95 7.13 21.34
CA PHE A 903 18.30 8.43 21.12
C PHE A 903 17.23 8.36 20.02
N VAL A 904 17.48 7.68 18.90
CA VAL A 904 16.50 7.54 17.83
C VAL A 904 15.26 6.75 18.29
N ASN A 905 15.43 5.72 19.11
CA ASN A 905 14.31 4.99 19.71
C ASN A 905 13.45 5.93 20.59
N ASP A 906 14.09 6.71 21.47
CA ASP A 906 13.41 7.71 22.33
C ASP A 906 12.70 8.79 21.50
N ALA A 907 13.39 9.37 20.53
CA ALA A 907 12.84 10.40 19.66
C ALA A 907 11.63 9.89 18.88
N CYS A 908 11.66 8.65 18.38
CA CYS A 908 10.51 8.02 17.73
C CYS A 908 9.32 7.89 18.71
N ALA A 909 9.57 7.40 19.92
CA ALA A 909 8.53 7.26 20.94
C ALA A 909 7.91 8.61 21.33
N ARG A 910 8.73 9.67 21.42
CA ARG A 910 8.29 11.04 21.75
C ARG A 910 7.54 11.73 20.61
N ILE A 911 7.88 11.43 19.36
CA ILE A 911 7.18 11.97 18.18
C ILE A 911 5.87 11.20 17.92
N ARG A 912 5.79 9.92 18.29
CA ARG A 912 4.64 9.06 17.98
C ARG A 912 3.27 9.64 18.37
N PRO A 913 3.07 10.30 19.53
CA PRO A 913 1.79 10.93 19.87
C PRO A 913 1.37 12.01 18.86
N ASP A 914 2.35 12.69 18.26
CA ASP A 914 2.13 13.78 17.31
C ASP A 914 2.20 13.34 15.83
N ALA A 915 2.34 12.04 15.54
CA ALA A 915 2.52 11.55 14.18
C ALA A 915 1.37 11.97 13.25
N VAL A 916 0.11 11.82 13.69
CA VAL A 916 -1.07 12.27 12.94
C VAL A 916 -1.16 13.81 12.90
N PRO A 917 -1.06 14.55 14.03
CA PRO A 917 -0.97 16.02 14.03
C PRO A 917 0.06 16.61 13.05
N LEU A 918 1.25 15.99 12.94
CA LEU A 918 2.29 16.41 12.00
C LEU A 918 1.84 16.25 10.54
N THR A 919 1.18 15.13 10.21
CA THR A 919 0.62 14.94 8.87
C THR A 919 -0.59 15.82 8.57
N ASP A 920 -1.39 16.15 9.58
CA ASP A 920 -2.51 17.07 9.44
C ASP A 920 -2.02 18.51 9.18
N ALA A 921 -0.87 18.90 9.74
CA ALA A 921 -0.25 20.19 9.49
C ALA A 921 0.26 20.37 8.05
N PHE A 922 0.34 19.30 7.24
CA PHE A 922 0.59 19.43 5.80
C PHE A 922 -0.60 20.04 5.04
N GLY A 923 -1.79 20.07 5.65
CA GLY A 923 -2.96 20.78 5.12
C GLY A 923 -3.60 20.15 3.89
N TYR A 924 -3.33 18.88 3.57
CA TYR A 924 -3.94 18.21 2.41
C TYR A 924 -5.34 17.68 2.72
N THR A 925 -6.30 18.06 1.85
CA THR A 925 -7.66 17.51 1.87
C THR A 925 -7.68 16.07 1.38
N ASP A 926 -8.76 15.33 1.66
CA ASP A 926 -8.94 13.95 1.18
C ASP A 926 -8.85 13.84 -0.35
N TYR A 927 -9.27 14.90 -1.07
CA TYR A 927 -9.09 15.00 -2.52
C TYR A 927 -7.62 15.03 -2.93
N VAL A 928 -6.77 15.79 -2.23
CA VAL A 928 -5.32 15.83 -2.54
C VAL A 928 -4.64 14.54 -2.14
N ILE A 929 -5.04 13.95 -1.01
CA ILE A 929 -4.56 12.65 -0.56
C ILE A 929 -4.92 11.56 -1.58
N ASN A 930 -6.12 11.61 -2.14
CA ASN A 930 -6.66 10.67 -3.13
C ASN A 930 -6.33 9.22 -2.78
N SER A 931 -6.67 8.83 -1.55
CA SER A 931 -6.50 7.48 -1.03
C SER A 931 -7.52 7.22 0.07
N PRO A 932 -8.31 6.13 0.00
CA PRO A 932 -9.25 5.80 1.07
C PRO A 932 -8.53 5.47 2.39
N LEU A 933 -7.27 5.04 2.34
CA LEU A 933 -6.49 4.69 3.53
C LEU A 933 -5.88 5.90 4.24
N GLY A 934 -5.80 7.04 3.56
CA GLY A 934 -5.26 8.29 4.09
C GLY A 934 -6.31 9.31 4.48
N ARG A 935 -7.59 8.91 4.56
CA ARG A 935 -8.69 9.84 4.85
C ARG A 935 -8.53 10.54 6.19
N TYR A 936 -8.94 11.80 6.24
CA TYR A 936 -8.88 12.60 7.45
C TYR A 936 -9.72 11.98 8.57
N ASP A 937 -10.96 11.56 8.29
CA ASP A 937 -11.86 10.98 9.30
C ASP A 937 -11.44 9.59 9.81
N GLY A 938 -10.47 8.94 9.16
CA GLY A 938 -10.02 7.58 9.49
C GLY A 938 -10.97 6.48 9.03
N ASP A 939 -11.99 6.78 8.21
CA ASP A 939 -12.96 5.82 7.68
C ASP A 939 -12.39 4.94 6.57
N VAL A 940 -11.35 4.17 6.89
CA VAL A 940 -10.51 3.56 5.85
C VAL A 940 -11.17 2.35 5.18
N TYR A 941 -11.89 1.52 5.91
CA TYR A 941 -12.38 0.23 5.39
C TYR A 941 -13.65 0.38 4.57
N GLU A 942 -14.66 1.11 5.09
CA GLU A 942 -15.92 1.33 4.37
C GLU A 942 -15.65 2.10 3.07
N LYS A 943 -14.86 3.18 3.14
CA LYS A 943 -14.55 4.01 1.97
C LYS A 943 -13.66 3.30 0.97
N TYR A 944 -12.76 2.42 1.42
CA TYR A 944 -12.00 1.60 0.50
C TYR A 944 -12.90 0.60 -0.23
N PHE A 945 -13.78 -0.10 0.51
CA PHE A 945 -14.74 -1.04 -0.08
C PHE A 945 -15.67 -0.35 -1.08
N GLU A 946 -16.30 0.77 -0.69
CA GLU A 946 -17.16 1.59 -1.56
C GLU A 946 -16.46 2.01 -2.85
N LEU A 947 -15.20 2.46 -2.77
CA LEU A 947 -14.42 2.87 -3.92
C LEU A 947 -14.18 1.68 -4.88
N VAL A 948 -13.76 0.53 -4.34
CA VAL A 948 -13.49 -0.67 -5.15
C VAL A 948 -14.76 -1.16 -5.83
N THR A 949 -15.87 -1.29 -5.10
CA THR A 949 -17.13 -1.82 -5.66
C THR A 949 -17.82 -0.86 -6.62
N SER A 950 -17.72 0.45 -6.38
CA SER A 950 -18.30 1.45 -7.29
C SER A 950 -17.56 1.56 -8.62
N LEU A 951 -16.23 1.39 -8.60
CA LEU A 951 -15.41 1.39 -9.82
C LEU A 951 -15.42 0.05 -10.55
N ASN A 952 -15.67 -1.05 -9.84
CA ASN A 952 -15.68 -2.41 -10.36
C ASN A 952 -17.00 -3.12 -10.03
N PRO A 953 -18.14 -2.66 -10.56
CA PRO A 953 -19.40 -3.35 -10.34
C PRO A 953 -19.31 -4.77 -10.92
N GLN A 954 -19.94 -5.73 -10.25
CA GLN A 954 -19.95 -7.12 -10.70
C GLN A 954 -20.56 -7.22 -12.10
N LYS A 955 -19.79 -7.74 -13.06
CA LYS A 955 -20.20 -7.96 -14.45
C LYS A 955 -19.99 -9.44 -14.81
N PRO A 956 -20.70 -9.98 -15.82
CA PRO A 956 -20.37 -11.27 -16.39
C PRO A 956 -18.89 -11.31 -16.81
N ILE A 957 -18.23 -12.44 -16.58
CA ILE A 957 -16.80 -12.60 -16.92
C ILE A 957 -16.65 -12.57 -18.45
N PRO A 958 -15.96 -11.57 -19.05
CA PRO A 958 -16.00 -11.35 -20.51
C PRO A 958 -15.45 -12.49 -21.35
N TYR A 959 -14.58 -13.32 -20.77
CA TYR A 959 -13.90 -14.43 -21.42
C TYR A 959 -14.31 -15.79 -20.84
N PHE A 960 -15.45 -15.85 -20.13
CA PHE A 960 -15.93 -17.13 -19.60
C PHE A 960 -16.29 -18.07 -20.74
N ASP A 961 -17.16 -17.67 -21.66
CA ASP A 961 -17.63 -18.55 -22.75
C ASP A 961 -16.55 -18.84 -23.79
N SER A 962 -15.63 -17.90 -24.04
CA SER A 962 -14.59 -18.05 -25.06
C SER A 962 -13.35 -18.79 -24.58
N LEU A 963 -13.01 -18.74 -23.28
CA LEU A 963 -11.76 -19.33 -22.75
C LEU A 963 -12.01 -20.26 -21.57
N ILE A 964 -12.71 -19.81 -20.52
CA ILE A 964 -12.84 -20.59 -19.28
C ILE A 964 -13.70 -21.83 -19.51
N ARG A 965 -14.89 -21.66 -20.10
CA ARG A 965 -15.81 -22.75 -20.38
C ARG A 965 -15.16 -23.80 -21.29
N PRO A 966 -14.56 -23.47 -22.45
CA PRO A 966 -13.82 -24.45 -23.25
C PRO A 966 -12.67 -25.11 -22.47
N LEU A 967 -11.94 -24.38 -21.62
CA LEU A 967 -10.89 -24.97 -20.77
C LEU A 967 -11.45 -25.99 -19.77
N LEU A 968 -12.60 -25.70 -19.15
CA LEU A 968 -13.25 -26.57 -18.17
C LEU A 968 -13.93 -27.79 -18.82
N GLU A 969 -14.46 -27.62 -20.04
CA GLU A 969 -15.21 -28.63 -20.78
C GLU A 969 -14.34 -29.46 -21.73
N ARG A 970 -13.02 -29.20 -21.79
CA ARG A 970 -12.12 -29.94 -22.69
C ARG A 970 -12.14 -31.44 -22.40
N THR A 971 -12.40 -32.24 -23.42
CA THR A 971 -12.26 -33.70 -23.36
C THR A 971 -10.79 -34.07 -23.59
N ASN A 972 -10.25 -34.96 -22.75
CA ASN A 972 -8.99 -35.60 -23.07
C ASN A 972 -9.26 -36.62 -24.18
N GLU A 973 -9.18 -36.20 -25.45
CA GLU A 973 -9.02 -37.17 -26.52
C GLU A 973 -7.65 -37.84 -26.35
N SER A 974 -7.62 -38.97 -25.65
CA SER A 974 -6.53 -39.93 -25.83
C SER A 974 -6.64 -40.40 -27.27
N GLN A 975 -5.79 -39.90 -28.16
CA GLN A 975 -5.55 -40.63 -29.40
C GLN A 975 -5.12 -42.04 -28.97
N PRO A 976 -5.84 -43.11 -29.36
CA PRO A 976 -5.28 -44.45 -29.18
C PRO A 976 -3.91 -44.43 -29.85
N GLY A 977 -2.87 -44.81 -29.09
CA GLY A 977 -1.52 -44.92 -29.63
C GLY A 977 -1.53 -45.88 -30.83
N PRO A 978 -0.52 -45.82 -31.72
CA PRO A 978 -0.43 -46.74 -32.84
C PRO A 978 -0.53 -48.18 -32.31
N GLU A 979 -1.44 -48.98 -32.89
CA GLU A 979 -1.53 -50.40 -32.57
C GLU A 979 -0.18 -51.06 -32.89
N LEU A 980 0.36 -51.77 -31.91
CA LEU A 980 1.61 -52.51 -32.06
C LEU A 980 1.27 -53.79 -32.85
N GLU A 981 1.59 -53.82 -34.14
CA GLU A 981 1.60 -55.08 -34.90
C GLU A 981 2.65 -55.99 -34.24
N ILE A 982 2.17 -57.05 -33.58
CA ILE A 982 3.03 -58.12 -33.08
C ILE A 982 3.28 -59.04 -34.27
N ASP A 983 4.49 -58.99 -34.83
CA ASP A 983 4.97 -60.01 -35.77
C ASP A 983 4.87 -61.38 -35.08
N GLN A 984 4.04 -62.28 -35.64
CA GLN A 984 4.02 -63.68 -35.25
C GLN A 984 5.13 -64.41 -36.00
N GLU A 985 6.32 -64.47 -35.39
CA GLU A 985 7.37 -65.47 -35.70
C GLU A 985 7.78 -66.24 -34.45
#